data_AF-A0A8B6CWM3-F1
#
_entry.id   AF-A0A8B6CWM3-F1
#
_cell.length_a   1.000
_cell.length_b   1.000
_cell.length_c   1.000
_cell.angle_alpha   90.00
_cell.angle_beta   90.00
_cell.angle_gamma   90.00
#
_symmetry.space_group_name_H-M   'P 1'
#
loop_
_entity.id
_entity.type
_entity.pdbx_description
1 polymer ?
#
loop_
_entity_poly.entity_id
_entity_poly.type
_entity_poly.pdbx_seq_one_letter_code
_entity_poly.pdbx_strand_id
1 'polypeptide(L)'
;MIRAICSSSTCRKIAQTIWIPSIMCGFLVLYITYSPTNHIQIFQRQEIKLDNGVVEQYTTQTKSPIDEQRDHIVIGILSANGKQHFRDTQRKTWIKAMLRMQHILPFKITYKFLLDEPSSESIAENALSHDIVYLNVTNHGRAVKFGEKMYIWWKYVHIVYPDALLGGRIDDDAFLCVPQVFYRLDSIKSSNLYYGWRHGKSRQINKDNRVDEMFLFLGRDLISSISKRHYCGQAKCKNKDDLIDLDYGDTSLAEWLSIYSDNVNFISDNDRIVQCGANSHAIYKRYLKPGFCLKQLVFHKSTYEMIELLQTYNDFAFMEKSKVEESIKMDVSEQTIISGVSGSIFSGDVVRKAPQISIHVDEKTTLFLNESDSKICDNWAVVTTIHQPSNSVRNIAKHPSWCVVIVADVTTPSEDAYLKSVVNDENKNRVIYLSINRQKTLYPLLSEVIPVKHFGRKNIGYMYAIHHKAKYIWDFDDDNNGVFDLIEIERITKGESVTVCNEKGSKLFNPYPYFGVPETRVWPRGFPLESIKDNKTIPQICDTKVSVTVGAIQCLANEQPDVDAIFRFTRNVPFNFSATKETHKPFVVPKQTFSPFNAQATLWTSSAFKYMALPISINGRVSDIWRSYIAQYFFYRSDLRLAFSVPYVVQERNIHTISADFNAELDITKKWVLFLIL
;
A
#
# COMPACT_ATOMS: atom_id res chain seq x y z
N MET A 1 26.17 -18.26 45.92
CA MET A 1 27.13 -18.34 47.05
C MET A 1 26.53 -19.21 48.16
N ILE A 2 27.36 -19.82 49.01
CA ILE A 2 26.98 -20.67 50.16
C ILE A 2 26.38 -22.06 49.78
N ARG A 3 26.56 -23.06 50.65
CA ARG A 3 26.25 -24.50 50.49
C ARG A 3 25.59 -25.08 51.75
N ALA A 4 24.66 -26.03 51.58
CA ALA A 4 24.41 -27.21 52.44
C ALA A 4 23.46 -28.14 51.63
N ILE A 5 23.64 -29.45 51.37
CA ILE A 5 24.39 -30.59 51.95
C ILE A 5 23.59 -31.40 53.00
N CYS A 6 22.96 -32.49 52.52
CA CYS A 6 22.95 -33.89 53.01
C CYS A 6 22.09 -34.69 51.98
N SER A 7 22.52 -35.75 51.29
CA SER A 7 23.13 -37.05 51.67
C SER A 7 22.17 -37.96 52.47
N SER A 8 21.96 -39.24 52.14
CA SER A 8 22.73 -40.14 51.25
C SER A 8 21.87 -41.26 50.59
N SER A 9 22.55 -42.13 49.83
CA SER A 9 22.08 -43.38 49.19
C SER A 9 21.51 -44.42 50.18
N THR A 10 20.86 -45.54 49.80
CA THR A 10 21.01 -46.42 48.62
C THR A 10 19.84 -47.43 48.54
N CYS A 11 19.40 -47.88 47.35
CA CYS A 11 19.17 -49.33 47.05
C CYS A 11 18.75 -49.61 45.59
N ARG A 12 18.59 -50.90 45.24
CA ARG A 12 18.31 -51.41 43.87
C ARG A 12 17.22 -52.50 43.85
N LYS A 13 16.57 -52.63 42.67
CA LYS A 13 15.94 -53.84 42.06
C LYS A 13 14.56 -54.37 42.53
N ILE A 14 13.65 -54.40 41.54
CA ILE A 14 12.85 -55.56 41.04
C ILE A 14 11.66 -56.11 41.89
N ALA A 15 10.47 -55.62 41.51
CA ALA A 15 9.26 -56.35 41.05
C ALA A 15 8.38 -57.25 41.96
N GLN A 16 7.11 -57.37 41.53
CA GLN A 16 6.01 -58.27 41.95
C GLN A 16 5.35 -57.96 43.32
N THR A 17 4.02 -58.14 43.55
CA THR A 17 2.86 -58.37 42.65
C THR A 17 1.51 -58.10 43.39
N ILE A 18 0.63 -57.28 42.78
CA ILE A 18 -0.87 -57.22 42.86
C ILE A 18 -1.60 -57.26 44.25
N TRP A 19 -2.41 -56.23 44.56
CA TRP A 19 -3.90 -56.32 44.73
C TRP A 19 -4.62 -54.94 44.66
N ILE A 20 -5.94 -54.97 44.41
CA ILE A 20 -6.81 -53.93 43.82
C ILE A 20 -8.20 -54.06 44.51
N PRO A 21 -9.04 -53.02 44.80
CA PRO A 21 -9.34 -51.75 44.09
C PRO A 21 -9.12 -50.49 44.98
N SER A 22 -9.68 -49.27 44.83
CA SER A 22 -10.79 -48.66 44.05
C SER A 22 -10.60 -47.11 44.01
N ILE A 23 -11.26 -46.26 43.20
CA ILE A 23 -12.24 -46.40 42.09
C ILE A 23 -12.11 -45.14 41.19
N MET A 24 -12.51 -45.18 39.90
CA MET A 24 -12.76 -43.99 39.07
C MET A 24 -13.67 -44.33 37.88
N CYS A 25 -14.73 -43.55 37.65
CA CYS A 25 -15.63 -43.74 36.51
C CYS A 25 -15.05 -43.09 35.25
N GLY A 26 -14.99 -43.82 34.14
CA GLY A 26 -14.78 -43.24 32.81
C GLY A 26 -16.10 -43.10 32.06
N PHE A 27 -16.02 -42.60 30.83
CA PHE A 27 -16.98 -42.94 29.76
C PHE A 27 -16.22 -43.26 28.49
N LEU A 28 -16.68 -44.29 27.77
CA LEU A 28 -16.07 -44.78 26.53
C LEU A 28 -16.44 -43.90 25.33
N VAL A 29 -15.53 -43.86 24.36
CA VAL A 29 -15.91 -43.92 22.93
C VAL A 29 -15.17 -45.13 22.34
N LEU A 30 -15.85 -45.95 21.55
CA LEU A 30 -15.29 -47.21 21.05
C LEU A 30 -14.29 -47.01 19.91
N TYR A 31 -13.27 -47.88 19.91
CA TYR A 31 -12.43 -48.14 18.74
C TYR A 31 -13.28 -48.86 17.67
N ILE A 32 -13.35 -48.31 16.46
CA ILE A 32 -13.73 -49.06 15.26
C ILE A 32 -12.49 -49.15 14.38
N THR A 33 -12.05 -50.36 14.09
CA THR A 33 -10.92 -50.62 13.19
C THR A 33 -11.35 -50.35 11.75
N TYR A 34 -10.99 -49.18 11.23
CA TYR A 34 -11.04 -48.89 9.80
C TYR A 34 -9.62 -48.80 9.25
N SER A 35 -9.32 -49.58 8.21
CA SER A 35 -8.00 -49.57 7.58
C SER A 35 -7.90 -48.40 6.59
N PRO A 36 -6.98 -47.44 6.76
CA PRO A 36 -6.78 -46.38 5.78
C PRO A 36 -5.90 -46.89 4.63
N THR A 37 -6.51 -47.14 3.48
CA THR A 37 -5.77 -47.29 2.22
C THR A 37 -5.14 -45.95 1.84
N ASN A 38 -3.86 -45.77 2.19
CA ASN A 38 -3.10 -44.57 1.88
C ASN A 38 -2.99 -44.37 0.35
N HIS A 39 -3.81 -43.47 -0.20
CA HIS A 39 -3.68 -43.01 -1.58
C HIS A 39 -2.47 -42.09 -1.73
N ILE A 40 -1.29 -42.69 -1.88
CA ILE A 40 -0.09 -41.99 -2.33
C ILE A 40 -0.35 -41.53 -3.78
N GLN A 41 -0.35 -40.21 -4.04
CA GLN A 41 -0.39 -39.68 -5.41
C GLN A 41 0.95 -39.91 -6.13
N ILE A 42 1.18 -41.15 -6.58
CA ILE A 42 2.30 -41.50 -7.45
C ILE A 42 1.86 -41.30 -8.89
N PHE A 43 2.49 -40.37 -9.62
CA PHE A 43 2.29 -40.26 -11.06
C PHE A 43 3.10 -41.35 -11.77
N GLN A 44 2.50 -42.53 -11.95
CA GLN A 44 3.14 -43.67 -12.63
C GLN A 44 2.76 -43.75 -14.11
N ARG A 45 3.73 -44.18 -14.93
CA ARG A 45 3.67 -44.16 -16.40
C ARG A 45 2.97 -45.42 -16.93
N GLN A 46 1.65 -45.47 -16.88
CA GLN A 46 0.84 -46.53 -17.52
C GLN A 46 -0.24 -45.97 -18.45
N GLU A 47 -0.50 -46.69 -19.54
CA GLU A 47 -1.57 -46.40 -20.49
C GLU A 47 -2.91 -46.86 -19.90
N ILE A 48 -3.86 -45.93 -19.73
CA ILE A 48 -5.18 -46.25 -19.20
C ILE A 48 -6.22 -46.14 -20.33
N LYS A 49 -6.80 -47.29 -20.68
CA LYS A 49 -8.11 -47.31 -21.35
C LYS A 49 -9.15 -46.83 -20.36
N LEU A 50 -9.95 -45.84 -20.75
CA LEU A 50 -11.11 -45.41 -19.98
C LEU A 50 -12.21 -46.47 -20.06
N ASP A 51 -12.55 -47.05 -18.91
CA ASP A 51 -13.85 -47.68 -18.68
C ASP A 51 -14.65 -46.80 -17.72
N ASN A 52 -15.97 -46.69 -17.92
CA ASN A 52 -16.80 -45.71 -17.23
C ASN A 52 -17.30 -46.24 -15.87
N GLY A 53 -16.95 -45.58 -14.77
CA GLY A 53 -17.51 -45.91 -13.46
C GLY A 53 -17.15 -44.97 -12.32
N VAL A 54 -18.10 -44.79 -11.39
CA VAL A 54 -17.95 -44.16 -10.06
C VAL A 54 -17.52 -42.68 -10.07
N VAL A 55 -18.50 -41.81 -10.35
CA VAL A 55 -18.58 -40.48 -9.71
C VAL A 55 -19.30 -40.63 -8.36
N GLU A 56 -19.07 -39.67 -7.44
CA GLU A 56 -19.62 -39.50 -6.09
C GLU A 56 -18.80 -40.09 -4.91
N GLN A 57 -18.10 -39.24 -4.15
CA GLN A 57 -18.61 -38.59 -2.93
C GLN A 57 -17.54 -37.63 -2.34
N TYR A 58 -17.84 -36.97 -1.22
CA TYR A 58 -16.98 -36.04 -0.46
C TYR A 58 -16.66 -34.67 -1.08
N THR A 59 -17.66 -33.78 -1.16
CA THR A 59 -17.43 -32.34 -0.86
C THR A 59 -18.73 -31.61 -0.51
N THR A 60 -19.00 -31.46 0.79
CA THR A 60 -20.12 -30.65 1.33
C THR A 60 -19.66 -29.75 2.48
N GLN A 61 -18.68 -28.88 2.20
CA GLN A 61 -18.51 -27.64 2.96
C GLN A 61 -19.27 -26.52 2.25
N THR A 62 -20.02 -25.72 3.01
CA THR A 62 -20.88 -24.65 2.49
C THR A 62 -20.07 -23.50 1.92
N LYS A 63 -20.09 -23.35 0.59
CA LYS A 63 -19.41 -22.25 -0.13
C LYS A 63 -19.98 -20.88 0.23
N SER A 64 -19.11 -19.87 0.23
CA SER A 64 -19.52 -18.47 0.19
C SER A 64 -19.81 -18.04 -1.26
N PRO A 65 -20.88 -17.28 -1.56
CA PRO A 65 -21.18 -16.79 -2.92
C PRO A 65 -20.07 -15.93 -3.56
N ILE A 66 -19.12 -15.42 -2.77
CA ILE A 66 -18.01 -14.57 -3.23
C ILE A 66 -16.86 -15.39 -3.86
N ASP A 67 -16.81 -16.70 -3.61
CA ASP A 67 -15.68 -17.57 -3.98
C ASP A 67 -15.84 -18.23 -5.38
N GLU A 68 -17.04 -18.19 -5.96
CA GLU A 68 -17.33 -18.79 -7.27
C GLU A 68 -17.05 -17.88 -8.47
N GLN A 69 -16.63 -16.63 -8.24
CA GLN A 69 -16.46 -15.60 -9.28
C GLN A 69 -15.00 -15.16 -9.52
N ARG A 70 -14.02 -15.88 -8.96
CA ARG A 70 -12.58 -15.58 -9.13
C ARG A 70 -11.90 -16.61 -10.01
N ASP A 71 -11.02 -16.14 -10.90
CA ASP A 71 -10.15 -17.01 -11.68
C ASP A 71 -9.23 -17.84 -10.76
N HIS A 72 -8.94 -19.08 -11.14
CA HIS A 72 -8.05 -19.98 -10.38
C HIS A 72 -6.61 -19.91 -10.92
N ILE A 73 -5.63 -19.76 -10.04
CA ILE A 73 -4.20 -19.90 -10.32
C ILE A 73 -3.63 -21.08 -9.53
N VAL A 74 -2.77 -21.87 -10.18
CA VAL A 74 -2.05 -22.99 -9.57
C VAL A 74 -0.53 -22.79 -9.71
N ILE A 75 0.20 -22.79 -8.60
CA ILE A 75 1.64 -22.46 -8.56
C ILE A 75 2.47 -23.69 -8.17
N GLY A 76 3.45 -24.04 -8.99
CA GLY A 76 4.44 -25.07 -8.71
C GLY A 76 5.76 -24.45 -8.24
N ILE A 77 6.25 -24.85 -7.06
CA ILE A 77 7.49 -24.34 -6.48
C ILE A 77 8.53 -25.47 -6.50
N LEU A 78 9.48 -25.43 -7.43
CA LEU A 78 10.42 -26.53 -7.63
C LEU A 78 11.49 -26.57 -6.53
N SER A 79 11.60 -27.70 -5.84
CA SER A 79 12.47 -27.89 -4.67
C SER A 79 13.11 -29.29 -4.66
N ALA A 80 14.20 -29.45 -3.92
CA ALA A 80 14.90 -30.73 -3.76
C ALA A 80 14.68 -31.31 -2.35
N ASN A 81 14.73 -32.64 -2.17
CA ASN A 81 14.42 -33.29 -0.88
C ASN A 81 15.18 -32.66 0.30
N GLY A 82 16.50 -32.49 0.19
CA GLY A 82 17.36 -31.83 1.19
C GLY A 82 17.21 -30.30 1.35
N LYS A 83 16.21 -29.66 0.72
CA LYS A 83 15.92 -28.21 0.84
C LYS A 83 14.69 -27.89 1.73
N GLN A 84 14.31 -28.76 2.67
CA GLN A 84 13.16 -28.55 3.57
C GLN A 84 13.14 -27.16 4.23
N HIS A 85 14.30 -26.63 4.65
CA HIS A 85 14.40 -25.29 5.22
C HIS A 85 13.90 -24.16 4.29
N PHE A 86 14.14 -24.25 2.98
CA PHE A 86 13.62 -23.27 2.01
C PHE A 86 12.09 -23.36 1.90
N ARG A 87 11.54 -24.59 1.86
CA ARG A 87 10.07 -24.80 1.85
C ARG A 87 9.43 -24.24 3.11
N ASP A 88 9.99 -24.55 4.28
CA ASP A 88 9.51 -24.06 5.56
C ASP A 88 9.61 -22.55 5.71
N THR A 89 10.70 -21.92 5.27
CA THR A 89 10.83 -20.46 5.28
C THR A 89 9.80 -19.83 4.34
N GLN A 90 9.56 -20.36 3.14
CA GLN A 90 8.49 -19.86 2.26
C GLN A 90 7.10 -20.01 2.90
N ARG A 91 6.77 -21.19 3.46
CA ARG A 91 5.53 -21.46 4.23
C ARG A 91 5.33 -20.47 5.37
N LYS A 92 6.41 -20.03 6.03
CA LYS A 92 6.38 -19.04 7.13
C LYS A 92 6.29 -17.60 6.64
N THR A 93 6.72 -17.30 5.41
CA THR A 93 6.86 -15.96 4.84
C THR A 93 5.80 -15.68 3.77
N TRP A 94 6.16 -15.62 2.48
CA TRP A 94 5.29 -15.08 1.44
C TRP A 94 4.09 -15.99 1.14
N ILE A 95 4.22 -17.30 1.32
CA ILE A 95 3.07 -18.24 1.23
C ILE A 95 2.08 -17.95 2.37
N LYS A 96 2.57 -17.66 3.59
CA LYS A 96 1.73 -17.26 4.73
C LYS A 96 0.99 -15.96 4.45
N ALA A 97 1.66 -14.99 3.83
CA ALA A 97 1.05 -13.73 3.41
C ALA A 97 -0.03 -13.97 2.33
N MET A 98 0.26 -14.77 1.31
CA MET A 98 -0.68 -15.17 0.27
C MET A 98 -1.94 -15.82 0.84
N LEU A 99 -1.79 -16.85 1.69
CA LEU A 99 -2.92 -17.55 2.31
C LEU A 99 -3.76 -16.64 3.22
N ARG A 100 -3.13 -15.73 3.96
CA ARG A 100 -3.84 -14.69 4.74
C ARG A 100 -4.61 -13.72 3.84
N MET A 101 -4.00 -13.31 2.73
CA MET A 101 -4.54 -12.30 1.81
C MET A 101 -5.53 -12.87 0.78
N GLN A 102 -5.68 -14.18 0.65
CA GLN A 102 -6.56 -14.86 -0.33
C GLN A 102 -7.91 -14.15 -0.52
N HIS A 103 -8.56 -13.76 0.59
CA HIS A 103 -9.86 -13.09 0.59
C HIS A 103 -9.90 -11.73 -0.15
N ILE A 104 -8.77 -11.02 -0.26
CA ILE A 104 -8.60 -9.74 -1.00
C ILE A 104 -7.76 -9.86 -2.29
N LEU A 105 -7.15 -11.01 -2.58
CA LEU A 105 -6.44 -11.22 -3.85
C LEU A 105 -7.43 -11.50 -4.99
N PRO A 106 -7.17 -11.05 -6.24
CA PRO A 106 -8.12 -11.18 -7.35
C PRO A 106 -8.35 -12.63 -7.82
N PHE A 107 -7.50 -13.56 -7.38
CA PHE A 107 -7.54 -14.97 -7.75
C PHE A 107 -7.85 -15.87 -6.56
N LYS A 108 -8.51 -17.00 -6.84
CA LYS A 108 -8.37 -18.22 -6.04
C LYS A 108 -6.96 -18.76 -6.33
N ILE A 109 -6.12 -18.97 -5.32
CA ILE A 109 -4.72 -19.41 -5.52
C ILE A 109 -4.47 -20.74 -4.79
N THR A 110 -3.95 -21.71 -5.52
CA THR A 110 -3.42 -22.98 -5.02
C THR A 110 -1.91 -23.03 -5.25
N TYR A 111 -1.15 -23.62 -4.33
CA TYR A 111 0.28 -23.86 -4.51
C TYR A 111 0.65 -25.30 -4.17
N LYS A 112 1.74 -25.79 -4.78
CA LYS A 112 2.39 -27.06 -4.46
C LYS A 112 3.91 -26.93 -4.57
N PHE A 113 4.65 -27.54 -3.65
CA PHE A 113 6.07 -27.81 -3.84
C PHE A 113 6.24 -29.02 -4.76
N LEU A 114 7.14 -28.93 -5.72
CA LEU A 114 7.43 -29.99 -6.69
C LEU A 114 8.76 -30.63 -6.34
N LEU A 115 8.75 -31.93 -6.04
CA LEU A 115 9.94 -32.72 -5.71
C LEU A 115 10.14 -33.82 -6.77
N ASP A 116 11.40 -34.13 -7.10
CA ASP A 116 11.73 -35.10 -8.15
C ASP A 116 11.25 -36.52 -7.83
N GLU A 117 11.37 -36.92 -6.57
CA GLU A 117 11.08 -38.25 -6.01
C GLU A 117 10.76 -38.13 -4.51
N PRO A 118 10.02 -39.07 -3.90
CA PRO A 118 9.78 -39.08 -2.46
C PRO A 118 10.98 -39.61 -1.66
N SER A 119 11.34 -38.93 -0.57
CA SER A 119 12.20 -39.46 0.50
C SER A 119 11.40 -39.70 1.79
N SER A 120 11.97 -40.44 2.75
CA SER A 120 11.36 -40.67 4.06
C SER A 120 10.97 -39.37 4.76
N GLU A 121 11.83 -38.35 4.65
CA GLU A 121 11.66 -37.02 5.23
C GLU A 121 10.57 -36.24 4.50
N SER A 122 10.55 -36.26 3.16
CA SER A 122 9.53 -35.53 2.40
C SER A 122 8.14 -36.19 2.50
N ILE A 123 8.07 -37.51 2.69
CA ILE A 123 6.82 -38.22 2.99
C ILE A 123 6.29 -37.76 4.36
N ALA A 124 7.13 -37.71 5.39
CA ALA A 124 6.74 -37.23 6.72
C ALA A 124 6.36 -35.72 6.71
N GLU A 125 7.06 -34.91 5.91
CA GLU A 125 6.74 -33.50 5.67
C GLU A 125 5.34 -33.35 5.02
N ASN A 126 5.08 -34.06 3.93
CA ASN A 126 3.81 -33.96 3.19
C ASN A 126 2.62 -34.53 3.97
N ALA A 127 2.84 -35.53 4.84
CA ALA A 127 1.82 -36.05 5.75
C ALA A 127 1.33 -35.01 6.77
N LEU A 128 2.06 -33.91 6.95
CA LEU A 128 1.64 -32.74 7.73
C LEU A 128 1.16 -31.61 6.82
N SER A 129 1.96 -31.21 5.82
CA SER A 129 1.70 -30.01 5.02
C SER A 129 0.69 -30.18 3.88
N HIS A 130 0.53 -31.40 3.36
CA HIS A 130 -0.33 -31.73 2.21
C HIS A 130 -0.08 -30.88 0.95
N ASP A 131 1.11 -30.27 0.84
CA ASP A 131 1.48 -29.30 -0.19
C ASP A 131 2.56 -29.80 -1.18
N ILE A 132 3.00 -31.05 -1.08
CA ILE A 132 4.04 -31.62 -1.98
C ILE A 132 3.40 -32.49 -3.08
N VAL A 133 3.92 -32.34 -4.31
CA VAL A 133 3.68 -33.21 -5.46
C VAL A 133 5.01 -33.83 -5.89
N TYR A 134 5.02 -35.15 -6.09
CA TYR A 134 6.19 -35.88 -6.60
C TYR A 134 6.08 -36.03 -8.12
N LEU A 135 7.05 -35.46 -8.83
CA LEU A 135 7.08 -35.47 -10.30
C LEU A 135 7.47 -36.84 -10.86
N ASN A 136 8.21 -37.66 -10.10
CA ASN A 136 8.62 -39.02 -10.48
C ASN A 136 9.39 -39.05 -11.82
N VAL A 137 10.36 -38.15 -11.95
CA VAL A 137 11.19 -37.95 -13.16
C VAL A 137 12.20 -39.08 -13.37
N THR A 138 12.71 -39.22 -14.60
CA THR A 138 13.66 -40.29 -14.95
C THR A 138 15.05 -40.15 -14.33
N ASN A 139 15.44 -38.94 -13.92
CA ASN A 139 16.73 -38.64 -13.30
C ASN A 139 16.55 -37.52 -12.25
N HIS A 140 17.03 -37.73 -11.04
CA HIS A 140 16.80 -36.84 -9.90
C HIS A 140 17.97 -35.90 -9.63
N GLY A 141 17.71 -34.72 -9.07
CA GLY A 141 18.72 -33.77 -8.61
C GLY A 141 18.75 -32.43 -9.34
N ARG A 142 19.74 -31.61 -8.97
CA ARG A 142 19.94 -30.24 -9.47
C ARG A 142 20.60 -30.26 -10.86
N ALA A 143 20.10 -29.41 -11.77
CA ALA A 143 20.63 -29.26 -13.13
C ALA A 143 20.56 -30.54 -13.99
N VAL A 144 19.49 -31.32 -13.81
CA VAL A 144 19.19 -32.52 -14.59
C VAL A 144 17.71 -32.49 -14.99
N LYS A 145 17.43 -32.72 -16.27
CA LYS A 145 16.07 -32.94 -16.83
C LYS A 145 15.01 -31.92 -16.41
N PHE A 146 15.33 -30.62 -16.46
CA PHE A 146 14.33 -29.58 -16.19
C PHE A 146 13.19 -29.56 -17.22
N GLY A 147 13.44 -29.95 -18.48
CA GLY A 147 12.38 -30.17 -19.48
C GLY A 147 11.34 -31.20 -19.05
N GLU A 148 11.77 -32.33 -18.47
CA GLU A 148 10.83 -33.37 -18.00
C GLU A 148 10.01 -32.88 -16.81
N LYS A 149 10.67 -32.18 -15.87
CA LYS A 149 10.02 -31.54 -14.71
C LYS A 149 8.95 -30.54 -15.15
N MET A 150 9.26 -29.70 -16.13
CA MET A 150 8.33 -28.73 -16.73
C MET A 150 7.13 -29.40 -17.42
N TYR A 151 7.37 -30.42 -18.25
CA TYR A 151 6.30 -31.13 -18.95
C TYR A 151 5.34 -31.85 -17.99
N ILE A 152 5.88 -32.57 -16.99
CA ILE A 152 5.07 -33.26 -15.99
C ILE A 152 4.27 -32.25 -15.15
N TRP A 153 4.86 -31.11 -14.77
CA TRP A 153 4.14 -30.05 -14.06
C TRP A 153 2.95 -29.51 -14.87
N TRP A 154 3.15 -29.14 -16.14
CA TRP A 154 2.05 -28.63 -16.97
C TRP A 154 0.96 -29.67 -17.20
N LYS A 155 1.34 -30.94 -17.38
CA LYS A 155 0.40 -32.05 -17.49
C LYS A 155 -0.40 -32.28 -16.20
N TYR A 156 0.24 -32.16 -15.04
CA TYR A 156 -0.42 -32.20 -13.73
C TYR A 156 -1.43 -31.06 -13.57
N VAL A 157 -1.05 -29.81 -13.90
CA VAL A 157 -1.97 -28.67 -13.88
C VAL A 157 -3.16 -28.89 -14.81
N HIS A 158 -2.93 -29.35 -16.05
CA HIS A 158 -4.02 -29.58 -17.02
C HIS A 158 -5.03 -30.63 -16.54
N ILE A 159 -4.57 -31.71 -15.91
CA ILE A 159 -5.40 -32.85 -15.52
C ILE A 159 -6.09 -32.60 -14.16
N VAL A 160 -5.36 -32.07 -13.17
CA VAL A 160 -5.85 -31.94 -11.79
C VAL A 160 -6.59 -30.63 -11.55
N TYR A 161 -6.27 -29.58 -12.31
CA TYR A 161 -6.88 -28.25 -12.18
C TYR A 161 -7.32 -27.69 -13.54
N PRO A 162 -8.28 -28.33 -14.24
CA PRO A 162 -8.80 -27.85 -15.53
C PRO A 162 -9.54 -26.50 -15.41
N ASP A 163 -9.90 -26.07 -14.19
CA ASP A 163 -10.47 -24.75 -13.88
C ASP A 163 -9.40 -23.63 -13.82
N ALA A 164 -8.12 -23.96 -13.72
CA ALA A 164 -7.04 -22.98 -13.62
C ALA A 164 -6.91 -22.15 -14.90
N LEU A 165 -7.04 -20.83 -14.79
CA LEU A 165 -6.79 -19.89 -15.89
C LEU A 165 -5.29 -19.74 -16.15
N LEU A 166 -4.47 -19.72 -15.10
CA LEU A 166 -3.01 -19.60 -15.17
C LEU A 166 -2.34 -20.68 -14.31
N GLY A 167 -1.27 -21.27 -14.85
CA GLY A 167 -0.33 -22.12 -14.10
C GLY A 167 1.01 -21.41 -13.94
N GLY A 168 1.57 -21.39 -12.74
CA GLY A 168 2.89 -20.82 -12.43
C GLY A 168 3.95 -21.89 -12.16
N ARG A 169 5.23 -21.58 -12.44
CA ARG A 169 6.41 -22.34 -11.98
C ARG A 169 7.45 -21.38 -11.43
N ILE A 170 7.99 -21.67 -10.24
CA ILE A 170 8.83 -20.78 -9.43
C ILE A 170 9.97 -21.57 -8.75
N ASP A 171 11.16 -20.99 -8.62
CA ASP A 171 12.28 -21.57 -7.86
C ASP A 171 12.08 -21.46 -6.35
N ASP A 172 12.57 -22.45 -5.58
CA ASP A 172 12.47 -22.42 -4.12
C ASP A 172 13.40 -21.42 -3.39
N ASP A 173 14.18 -20.63 -4.13
CA ASP A 173 14.93 -19.47 -3.64
C ASP A 173 14.34 -18.11 -4.06
N ALA A 174 13.10 -18.10 -4.58
CA ALA A 174 12.35 -16.88 -4.86
C ALA A 174 11.57 -16.35 -3.64
N PHE A 175 11.56 -15.03 -3.47
CA PHE A 175 10.62 -14.30 -2.61
C PHE A 175 9.64 -13.52 -3.47
N LEU A 176 8.34 -13.68 -3.23
CA LEU A 176 7.27 -12.99 -3.97
C LEU A 176 6.68 -11.82 -3.16
N CYS A 177 6.61 -10.65 -3.78
CA CYS A 177 5.79 -9.52 -3.33
C CYS A 177 4.32 -9.78 -3.66
N VAL A 178 3.70 -10.68 -2.90
CA VAL A 178 2.35 -11.25 -3.09
C VAL A 178 1.33 -10.30 -3.73
N PRO A 179 1.04 -9.10 -3.19
CA PRO A 179 -0.04 -8.26 -3.72
C PRO A 179 0.29 -7.77 -5.13
N GLN A 180 1.53 -7.32 -5.33
CA GLN A 180 2.02 -6.83 -6.61
C GLN A 180 2.03 -7.93 -7.67
N VAL A 181 2.43 -9.15 -7.31
CA VAL A 181 2.42 -10.30 -8.23
C VAL A 181 1.00 -10.60 -8.71
N PHE A 182 0.04 -10.74 -7.80
CA PHE A 182 -1.31 -11.12 -8.19
C PHE A 182 -2.12 -9.99 -8.83
N TYR A 183 -1.98 -8.73 -8.41
CA TYR A 183 -2.60 -7.62 -9.15
C TYR A 183 -1.95 -7.39 -10.51
N ARG A 184 -0.64 -7.65 -10.68
CA ARG A 184 0.00 -7.62 -12.01
C ARG A 184 -0.54 -8.73 -12.90
N LEU A 185 -0.62 -9.96 -12.40
CA LEU A 185 -1.20 -11.09 -13.15
C LEU A 185 -2.66 -10.81 -13.56
N ASP A 186 -3.46 -10.20 -12.69
CA ASP A 186 -4.85 -9.82 -13.01
C ASP A 186 -4.94 -8.82 -14.16
N SER A 187 -4.00 -7.85 -14.22
CA SER A 187 -3.92 -6.87 -15.33
C SER A 187 -3.48 -7.44 -16.69
N ILE A 188 -2.98 -8.68 -16.75
CA ILE A 188 -2.46 -9.31 -17.98
C ILE A 188 -3.02 -10.71 -18.26
N LYS A 189 -3.94 -11.21 -17.42
CA LYS A 189 -4.43 -12.59 -17.50
C LYS A 189 -5.07 -12.87 -18.86
N SER A 190 -4.64 -13.97 -19.46
CA SER A 190 -5.19 -14.48 -20.71
C SER A 190 -4.87 -15.97 -20.79
N SER A 191 -5.74 -16.75 -21.44
CA SER A 191 -5.53 -18.20 -21.55
C SER A 191 -4.34 -18.56 -22.46
N ASN A 192 -3.83 -17.59 -23.22
CA ASN A 192 -2.63 -17.66 -24.06
C ASN A 192 -1.40 -16.92 -23.46
N LEU A 193 -1.40 -16.58 -22.17
CA LEU A 193 -0.30 -15.83 -21.52
C LEU A 193 1.01 -16.64 -21.49
N TYR A 194 2.14 -16.00 -21.78
CA TYR A 194 3.49 -16.45 -21.42
C TYR A 194 4.23 -15.30 -20.74
N TYR A 195 4.47 -15.40 -19.44
CA TYR A 195 4.88 -14.27 -18.59
C TYR A 195 5.99 -14.62 -17.61
N GLY A 196 6.92 -13.68 -17.39
CA GLY A 196 7.92 -13.73 -16.31
C GLY A 196 9.11 -12.80 -16.56
N TRP A 197 10.31 -13.19 -16.11
CA TRP A 197 11.57 -12.50 -16.46
C TRP A 197 12.11 -13.03 -17.78
N ARG A 198 12.49 -12.15 -18.70
CA ARG A 198 12.78 -12.50 -20.10
C ARG A 198 14.27 -12.42 -20.48
N HIS A 199 14.78 -13.50 -21.06
CA HIS A 199 16.00 -13.54 -21.86
C HIS A 199 15.74 -12.97 -23.26
N GLY A 200 16.78 -12.38 -23.89
CA GLY A 200 16.72 -11.91 -25.27
C GLY A 200 16.02 -10.56 -25.46
N LYS A 201 15.91 -10.13 -26.73
CA LYS A 201 15.31 -8.83 -27.14
C LYS A 201 14.30 -8.95 -28.27
N SER A 202 14.33 -10.01 -29.08
CA SER A 202 13.35 -10.27 -30.14
C SER A 202 12.00 -10.68 -29.55
N ARG A 203 10.90 -10.30 -30.22
CA ARG A 203 9.55 -10.75 -29.86
C ARG A 203 9.27 -12.20 -30.29
N GLN A 204 10.04 -12.71 -31.26
CA GLN A 204 9.93 -14.10 -31.70
C GLN A 204 10.44 -15.03 -30.60
N ILE A 205 9.59 -15.97 -30.18
CA ILE A 205 9.91 -16.96 -29.13
C ILE A 205 10.85 -18.03 -29.69
N ASN A 206 11.91 -18.31 -28.94
CA ASN A 206 12.89 -19.37 -29.16
C ASN A 206 13.79 -19.47 -27.90
N LYS A 207 14.67 -20.46 -27.83
CA LYS A 207 15.66 -20.66 -26.75
C LYS A 207 16.43 -19.40 -26.35
N ASP A 208 16.65 -18.45 -27.25
CA ASP A 208 17.43 -17.22 -26.99
C ASP A 208 16.53 -16.04 -26.56
N ASN A 209 15.22 -16.15 -26.74
CA ASN A 209 14.21 -15.12 -26.49
C ASN A 209 13.01 -15.75 -25.76
N ARG A 210 13.15 -15.92 -24.44
CA ARG A 210 12.31 -16.80 -23.60
C ARG A 210 12.08 -16.22 -22.21
N VAL A 211 11.12 -16.77 -21.46
CA VAL A 211 11.00 -16.54 -20.01
C VAL A 211 11.91 -17.51 -19.25
N ASP A 212 12.70 -17.00 -18.30
CA ASP A 212 13.52 -17.74 -17.36
C ASP A 212 12.66 -18.58 -16.40
N GLU A 213 13.00 -19.84 -16.15
CA GLU A 213 12.11 -20.74 -15.43
C GLU A 213 11.94 -20.37 -13.95
N MET A 214 12.83 -19.56 -13.37
CA MET A 214 12.78 -19.20 -11.95
C MET A 214 11.51 -18.49 -11.48
N PHE A 215 10.81 -17.79 -12.38
CA PHE A 215 9.51 -17.19 -12.13
C PHE A 215 8.78 -17.02 -13.46
N LEU A 216 7.82 -17.92 -13.72
CA LEU A 216 7.06 -17.93 -14.97
C LEU A 216 5.59 -18.30 -14.76
N PHE A 217 4.71 -17.79 -15.62
CA PHE A 217 3.30 -18.18 -15.70
C PHE A 217 2.91 -18.47 -17.16
N LEU A 218 2.09 -19.52 -17.34
CA LEU A 218 1.43 -19.88 -18.59
C LEU A 218 -0.09 -19.78 -18.45
N GLY A 219 -0.76 -19.39 -19.52
CA GLY A 219 -2.21 -19.50 -19.65
C GLY A 219 -2.67 -20.93 -19.93
N ARG A 220 -3.90 -21.24 -19.49
CA ARG A 220 -4.56 -22.55 -19.59
C ARG A 220 -4.49 -23.20 -20.98
N ASP A 221 -4.63 -22.42 -22.04
CA ASP A 221 -4.76 -22.96 -23.39
C ASP A 221 -3.38 -23.34 -23.94
N LEU A 222 -2.30 -22.64 -23.53
CA LEU A 222 -0.92 -23.09 -23.76
C LEU A 222 -0.58 -24.34 -22.93
N ILE A 223 -0.97 -24.37 -21.66
CA ILE A 223 -0.79 -25.54 -20.77
C ILE A 223 -1.48 -26.77 -21.36
N SER A 224 -2.72 -26.62 -21.84
CA SER A 224 -3.46 -27.70 -22.51
C SER A 224 -2.80 -28.13 -23.81
N SER A 225 -2.31 -27.17 -24.61
CA SER A 225 -1.63 -27.41 -25.87
C SER A 225 -0.31 -28.19 -25.71
N ILE A 226 0.51 -27.84 -24.71
CA ILE A 226 1.70 -28.59 -24.30
C ILE A 226 1.30 -29.99 -23.81
N SER A 227 0.34 -30.09 -22.89
CA SER A 227 -0.03 -31.35 -22.22
C SER A 227 -0.59 -32.43 -23.15
N LYS A 228 -1.08 -32.02 -24.34
CA LYS A 228 -1.63 -32.90 -25.39
C LYS A 228 -0.59 -33.36 -26.42
N ARG A 229 0.61 -32.75 -26.47
CA ARG A 229 1.68 -33.17 -27.39
C ARG A 229 2.52 -34.31 -26.83
N HIS A 230 3.18 -35.02 -27.75
CA HIS A 230 4.15 -36.07 -27.43
C HIS A 230 5.46 -35.45 -26.90
N TYR A 231 5.97 -35.96 -25.78
CA TYR A 231 7.19 -35.49 -25.14
C TYR A 231 8.40 -36.36 -25.51
N CYS A 232 9.47 -35.72 -25.99
CA CYS A 232 10.66 -36.40 -26.49
C CYS A 232 11.93 -36.03 -25.70
N GLY A 233 12.29 -36.88 -24.73
CA GLY A 233 13.48 -36.74 -23.88
C GLY A 233 14.76 -37.41 -24.41
N GLN A 234 14.84 -37.76 -25.70
CA GLN A 234 15.95 -38.52 -26.29
C GLN A 234 16.48 -37.88 -27.58
N ALA A 235 17.78 -38.08 -27.86
CA ALA A 235 18.50 -37.50 -29.01
C ALA A 235 18.08 -38.02 -30.42
N LYS A 236 16.88 -38.61 -30.56
CA LYS A 236 16.29 -39.07 -31.83
C LYS A 236 14.81 -38.71 -31.97
N CYS A 237 14.42 -37.52 -31.50
CA CYS A 237 13.16 -36.89 -31.92
C CYS A 237 13.15 -36.74 -33.45
N LYS A 238 12.02 -37.05 -34.10
CA LYS A 238 11.93 -37.11 -35.57
C LYS A 238 10.78 -36.29 -36.16
N ASN A 239 9.77 -35.96 -35.36
CA ASN A 239 8.65 -35.17 -35.82
C ASN A 239 8.92 -33.70 -35.53
N LYS A 240 8.50 -32.80 -36.42
CA LYS A 240 8.57 -31.34 -36.18
C LYS A 240 7.67 -30.87 -35.03
N ASP A 241 6.80 -31.75 -34.58
CA ASP A 241 5.72 -31.51 -33.61
C ASP A 241 5.99 -32.11 -32.22
N ASP A 242 7.10 -32.84 -32.03
CA ASP A 242 7.52 -33.38 -30.74
C ASP A 242 7.93 -32.24 -29.77
N LEU A 243 7.59 -32.36 -28.48
CA LEU A 243 8.15 -31.49 -27.44
C LEU A 243 9.58 -31.94 -27.12
N ILE A 244 10.57 -31.29 -27.73
CA ILE A 244 11.99 -31.63 -27.58
C ILE A 244 12.52 -31.13 -26.22
N ASP A 245 13.14 -32.03 -25.46
CA ASP A 245 13.89 -31.70 -24.25
C ASP A 245 15.29 -31.19 -24.58
N LEU A 246 15.63 -29.97 -24.12
CA LEU A 246 16.95 -29.35 -24.23
C LEU A 246 17.71 -29.37 -22.90
N ASP A 247 17.32 -30.24 -21.96
CA ASP A 247 17.82 -30.41 -20.59
C ASP A 247 17.62 -29.22 -19.63
N TYR A 248 17.47 -27.99 -20.14
CA TYR A 248 17.02 -26.79 -19.42
C TYR A 248 15.52 -26.55 -19.64
N GLY A 249 14.78 -26.19 -18.59
CA GLY A 249 13.31 -26.14 -18.65
C GLY A 249 12.80 -24.94 -19.44
N ASP A 250 13.45 -23.80 -19.25
CA ASP A 250 13.14 -22.55 -19.92
C ASP A 250 13.39 -22.58 -21.45
N THR A 251 14.53 -23.12 -21.89
CA THR A 251 14.83 -23.25 -23.33
C THR A 251 13.93 -24.28 -24.00
N SER A 252 13.65 -25.41 -23.35
CA SER A 252 12.71 -26.42 -23.84
C SER A 252 11.32 -25.82 -24.02
N LEU A 253 10.79 -25.16 -22.98
CA LEU A 253 9.49 -24.49 -23.03
C LEU A 253 9.42 -23.44 -24.14
N ALA A 254 10.49 -22.69 -24.39
CA ALA A 254 10.53 -21.68 -25.44
C ALA A 254 10.46 -22.31 -26.84
N GLU A 255 11.17 -23.40 -27.11
CA GLU A 255 11.04 -24.13 -28.37
C GLU A 255 9.64 -24.73 -28.51
N TRP A 256 9.04 -25.29 -27.45
CA TRP A 256 7.67 -25.80 -27.48
C TRP A 256 6.64 -24.71 -27.82
N LEU A 257 6.81 -23.50 -27.27
CA LEU A 257 5.94 -22.36 -27.52
C LEU A 257 6.21 -21.68 -28.87
N SER A 258 7.39 -21.84 -29.47
CA SER A 258 7.69 -21.35 -30.82
C SER A 258 6.76 -21.96 -31.89
N ILE A 259 6.33 -23.21 -31.68
CA ILE A 259 5.36 -23.93 -32.53
C ILE A 259 4.00 -23.21 -32.58
N TYR A 260 3.71 -22.39 -31.56
CA TYR A 260 2.45 -21.67 -31.38
C TYR A 260 2.61 -20.14 -31.48
N SER A 261 3.72 -19.63 -32.00
CA SER A 261 4.15 -18.23 -31.78
C SER A 261 3.12 -17.14 -32.13
N ASP A 262 2.25 -17.37 -33.13
CA ASP A 262 1.19 -16.43 -33.52
C ASP A 262 0.06 -16.32 -32.48
N ASN A 263 -0.04 -17.27 -31.54
CA ASN A 263 -1.06 -17.39 -30.50
C ASN A 263 -0.46 -17.36 -29.07
N VAL A 264 0.74 -16.79 -28.87
CA VAL A 264 1.34 -16.62 -27.54
C VAL A 264 1.39 -15.14 -27.14
N ASN A 265 0.71 -14.79 -26.06
CA ASN A 265 0.77 -13.46 -25.46
C ASN A 265 2.01 -13.33 -24.56
N PHE A 266 3.16 -13.03 -25.16
CA PHE A 266 4.47 -12.94 -24.50
C PHE A 266 4.68 -11.58 -23.80
N ILE A 267 4.69 -11.59 -22.45
CA ILE A 267 4.81 -10.38 -21.60
C ILE A 267 6.00 -10.54 -20.64
N SER A 268 6.69 -9.45 -20.29
CA SER A 268 7.85 -9.51 -19.39
C SER A 268 8.02 -8.25 -18.53
N ASP A 269 8.21 -8.43 -17.22
CA ASP A 269 8.36 -7.35 -16.22
C ASP A 269 9.80 -7.29 -15.63
N ASN A 270 10.84 -7.43 -16.47
CA ASN A 270 12.25 -7.55 -16.03
C ASN A 270 12.69 -6.46 -15.04
N ASP A 271 12.33 -5.19 -15.26
CA ASP A 271 12.71 -4.05 -14.40
C ASP A 271 12.09 -4.11 -13.00
N ARG A 272 11.12 -5.00 -12.79
CA ARG A 272 10.42 -5.27 -11.53
C ARG A 272 10.76 -6.65 -10.93
N ILE A 273 11.70 -7.39 -11.50
CA ILE A 273 12.07 -8.73 -11.04
C ILE A 273 13.58 -8.78 -10.83
N VAL A 274 14.01 -8.81 -9.56
CA VAL A 274 15.43 -8.77 -9.19
C VAL A 274 16.06 -10.15 -9.32
N GLN A 275 16.85 -10.36 -10.37
CA GLN A 275 17.66 -11.56 -10.56
C GLN A 275 19.10 -11.33 -10.05
N CYS A 276 19.48 -11.92 -8.92
CA CYS A 276 20.82 -11.72 -8.35
C CYS A 276 21.93 -12.52 -9.07
N GLY A 277 23.16 -12.02 -8.99
CA GLY A 277 24.38 -12.81 -9.16
C GLY A 277 24.85 -13.38 -7.82
N ALA A 278 25.70 -14.42 -7.83
CA ALA A 278 26.16 -15.10 -6.62
C ALA A 278 26.93 -14.19 -5.64
N ASN A 279 27.57 -13.12 -6.14
CA ASN A 279 28.33 -12.16 -5.34
C ASN A 279 27.50 -10.92 -4.93
N SER A 280 26.21 -10.86 -5.29
CA SER A 280 25.40 -9.65 -5.15
C SER A 280 24.79 -9.45 -3.74
N HIS A 281 24.73 -10.50 -2.90
CA HIS A 281 23.97 -10.49 -1.65
C HIS A 281 24.47 -9.48 -0.62
N ALA A 282 25.78 -9.26 -0.53
CA ALA A 282 26.35 -8.25 0.38
C ALA A 282 26.01 -6.82 -0.05
N ILE A 283 25.89 -6.58 -1.36
CA ILE A 283 25.43 -5.32 -1.94
C ILE A 283 23.94 -5.16 -1.63
N TYR A 284 23.10 -6.14 -1.98
CA TYR A 284 21.66 -6.06 -1.75
C TYR A 284 21.29 -5.95 -0.26
N LYS A 285 21.91 -6.71 0.66
CA LYS A 285 21.69 -6.55 2.11
C LYS A 285 22.07 -5.15 2.65
N ARG A 286 22.90 -4.37 1.93
CA ARG A 286 23.26 -2.98 2.28
C ARG A 286 22.32 -1.93 1.67
N TYR A 287 21.60 -2.26 0.60
CA TYR A 287 20.72 -1.33 -0.11
C TYR A 287 19.21 -1.63 0.02
N LEU A 288 18.81 -2.85 0.40
CA LEU A 288 17.42 -3.15 0.72
C LEU A 288 16.94 -2.38 1.96
N LYS A 289 15.69 -1.94 1.88
CA LYS A 289 15.00 -1.11 2.86
C LYS A 289 13.51 -1.52 2.86
N PRO A 290 12.74 -1.16 3.90
CA PRO A 290 11.28 -1.20 3.86
C PRO A 290 10.74 -0.56 2.57
N GLY A 291 9.69 -1.15 2.00
CA GLY A 291 9.12 -0.71 0.73
C GLY A 291 9.69 -1.36 -0.53
N PHE A 292 10.50 -2.42 -0.43
CA PHE A 292 10.93 -3.23 -1.60
C PHE A 292 9.76 -3.63 -2.51
N CYS A 293 8.68 -4.15 -1.91
CA CYS A 293 7.45 -4.54 -2.58
C CYS A 293 6.53 -3.38 -3.02
N LEU A 294 6.99 -2.12 -2.97
CA LEU A 294 6.30 -0.99 -3.62
C LEU A 294 6.76 -0.78 -5.07
N LYS A 295 7.81 -1.48 -5.51
CA LYS A 295 8.37 -1.38 -6.88
C LYS A 295 8.55 -2.75 -7.53
N GLN A 296 9.08 -3.70 -6.76
CA GLN A 296 9.48 -5.02 -7.24
C GLN A 296 8.37 -6.08 -7.01
N LEU A 297 8.34 -7.08 -7.88
CA LEU A 297 7.45 -8.25 -7.86
C LEU A 297 8.12 -9.45 -7.20
N VAL A 298 9.40 -9.69 -7.50
CA VAL A 298 10.14 -10.91 -7.13
C VAL A 298 11.58 -10.58 -6.81
N PHE A 299 12.17 -11.31 -5.86
CA PHE A 299 13.61 -11.38 -5.63
C PHE A 299 14.06 -12.84 -5.78
N HIS A 300 15.00 -13.11 -6.70
CA HIS A 300 15.48 -14.47 -7.04
C HIS A 300 16.91 -14.73 -6.56
N LYS A 301 17.24 -16.01 -6.32
CA LYS A 301 18.49 -16.50 -5.71
C LYS A 301 18.66 -16.02 -4.27
N SER A 302 17.58 -15.98 -3.50
CA SER A 302 17.60 -15.62 -2.08
C SER A 302 18.32 -16.68 -1.24
N THR A 303 18.95 -16.29 -0.14
CA THR A 303 19.16 -17.24 0.98
C THR A 303 17.88 -17.24 1.83
N TYR A 304 17.61 -18.28 2.63
CA TYR A 304 16.40 -18.31 3.45
C TYR A 304 16.33 -17.13 4.45
N GLU A 305 17.47 -16.69 5.03
CA GLU A 305 17.50 -15.48 5.87
C GLU A 305 17.19 -14.20 5.06
N MET A 306 17.47 -14.21 3.75
CA MET A 306 17.11 -13.10 2.86
C MET A 306 15.60 -13.08 2.57
N ILE A 307 14.96 -14.25 2.42
CA ILE A 307 13.49 -14.39 2.30
C ILE A 307 12.81 -13.88 3.59
N GLU A 308 13.36 -14.19 4.77
CA GLU A 308 12.85 -13.74 6.07
C GLU A 308 13.06 -12.24 6.33
N LEU A 309 14.20 -11.68 5.89
CA LEU A 309 14.45 -10.24 5.93
C LEU A 309 13.53 -9.47 4.97
N LEU A 310 13.32 -10.01 3.75
CA LEU A 310 12.38 -9.48 2.77
C LEU A 310 10.94 -9.50 3.29
N GLN A 311 10.52 -10.62 3.90
CA GLN A 311 9.21 -10.69 4.55
C GLN A 311 9.11 -9.67 5.67
N THR A 312 10.13 -9.52 6.50
CA THR A 312 10.14 -8.53 7.59
C THR A 312 9.97 -7.11 7.05
N TYR A 313 10.63 -6.74 5.95
CA TYR A 313 10.48 -5.43 5.31
C TYR A 313 9.14 -5.23 4.58
N ASN A 314 8.51 -6.30 4.10
CA ASN A 314 7.15 -6.28 3.55
C ASN A 314 6.10 -6.17 4.67
N ASP A 315 6.28 -6.94 5.75
CA ASP A 315 5.45 -6.90 6.95
C ASP A 315 5.56 -5.53 7.62
N PHE A 316 6.73 -4.88 7.68
CA PHE A 316 6.82 -3.50 8.16
C PHE A 316 5.95 -2.51 7.36
N ALA A 317 5.89 -2.65 6.03
CA ALA A 317 5.02 -1.82 5.18
C ALA A 317 3.51 -2.15 5.38
N PHE A 318 3.18 -3.38 5.78
CA PHE A 318 1.82 -3.77 6.16
C PHE A 318 1.48 -3.39 7.62
N MET A 319 2.49 -3.34 8.50
CA MET A 319 2.37 -3.00 9.91
C MET A 319 2.26 -1.50 10.13
N GLU A 320 2.69 -0.63 9.21
CA GLU A 320 2.24 0.78 9.23
C GLU A 320 0.74 0.92 8.92
N LYS A 321 0.09 -0.08 8.30
CA LYS A 321 -1.37 -0.15 8.19
C LYS A 321 -2.04 -0.86 9.38
N SER A 322 -1.41 -1.87 10.01
CA SER A 322 -2.04 -2.62 11.12
C SER A 322 -1.69 -2.17 12.54
N LYS A 323 -0.51 -1.57 12.80
CA LYS A 323 -0.16 -1.10 14.15
C LYS A 323 -0.96 0.12 14.61
N VAL A 324 -1.57 0.86 13.69
CA VAL A 324 -2.46 1.99 14.02
C VAL A 324 -3.63 1.56 14.91
N GLU A 325 -4.04 0.28 14.85
CA GLU A 325 -5.11 -0.28 15.69
C GLU A 325 -4.62 -1.06 16.93
N GLU A 326 -3.32 -1.36 17.04
CA GLU A 326 -2.79 -2.24 18.10
C GLU A 326 -1.66 -1.62 18.97
N SER A 327 -1.03 -0.51 18.55
CA SER A 327 0.09 0.09 19.29
C SER A 327 -0.34 1.04 20.42
N ILE A 328 -1.20 0.56 21.33
CA ILE A 328 -1.34 1.12 22.69
C ILE A 328 -0.85 0.08 23.71
N LYS A 329 0.43 -0.28 23.57
CA LYS A 329 1.25 -0.81 24.66
C LYS A 329 2.57 -0.06 24.65
N MET A 330 2.73 0.85 25.62
CA MET A 330 4.02 1.49 25.89
C MET A 330 4.96 0.43 26.48
N ASP A 331 6.14 0.27 25.90
CA ASP A 331 7.23 -0.44 26.57
C ASP A 331 7.78 0.45 27.69
N VAL A 332 7.78 -0.05 28.93
CA VAL A 332 8.18 0.71 30.12
C VAL A 332 9.63 0.38 30.45
N SER A 333 10.55 1.00 29.73
CA SER A 333 11.99 0.70 29.81
C SER A 333 12.89 1.88 30.17
N GLU A 334 12.41 2.79 31.02
CA GLU A 334 13.24 3.42 32.06
C GLU A 334 12.34 4.15 33.07
N GLN A 335 12.11 3.54 34.24
CA GLN A 335 11.40 4.22 35.34
C GLN A 335 12.34 5.15 36.09
N THR A 336 12.54 6.36 35.53
CA THR A 336 12.71 7.53 36.41
C THR A 336 11.50 7.57 37.35
N ILE A 337 11.69 7.86 38.64
CA ILE A 337 10.59 7.83 39.61
C ILE A 337 9.65 9.02 39.34
N ILE A 338 8.62 8.77 38.53
CA ILE A 338 7.54 9.72 38.28
C ILE A 338 6.77 9.86 39.60
N SER A 339 6.89 11.03 40.24
CA SER A 339 6.10 11.31 41.44
C SER A 339 4.62 11.27 41.10
N GLY A 340 3.77 10.81 42.03
CA GLY A 340 2.31 10.79 41.88
C GLY A 340 1.64 12.17 41.78
N VAL A 341 2.42 13.22 41.50
CA VAL A 341 2.04 14.65 41.46
C VAL A 341 2.50 15.31 40.15
N SER A 342 3.23 14.61 39.28
CA SER A 342 3.90 15.18 38.09
C SER A 342 3.75 14.28 36.87
N GLY A 343 3.30 14.83 35.73
CA GLY A 343 3.32 14.14 34.43
C GLY A 343 4.62 14.39 33.64
N SER A 344 4.88 13.60 32.61
CA SER A 344 5.96 13.82 31.65
C SER A 344 5.48 14.56 30.39
N ILE A 345 6.34 15.41 29.84
CA ILE A 345 6.18 16.01 28.51
C ILE A 345 6.66 15.00 27.46
N PHE A 346 6.09 15.04 26.25
CA PHE A 346 6.57 14.22 25.13
C PHE A 346 8.00 14.64 24.73
N SER A 347 8.96 13.75 24.97
CA SER A 347 10.27 13.74 24.33
C SER A 347 10.28 12.73 23.17
N GLY A 348 11.20 12.91 22.22
CA GLY A 348 11.40 11.98 21.12
C GLY A 348 12.87 11.95 20.71
N ASP A 349 13.48 10.77 20.75
CA ASP A 349 14.87 10.59 20.34
C ASP A 349 15.04 10.76 18.83
N VAL A 350 16.18 11.32 18.42
CA VAL A 350 16.57 11.43 17.01
C VAL A 350 17.12 10.08 16.53
N VAL A 351 16.24 9.06 16.51
CA VAL A 351 16.54 7.67 16.13
C VAL A 351 17.10 7.54 14.70
N ARG A 352 16.85 8.53 13.85
CA ARG A 352 17.41 8.67 12.51
C ARG A 352 17.68 10.14 12.22
N LYS A 353 18.95 10.54 12.11
CA LYS A 353 19.28 11.69 11.25
C LYS A 353 18.93 11.30 9.82
N ALA A 354 18.23 12.18 9.09
CA ALA A 354 18.01 11.97 7.66
C ALA A 354 19.39 11.79 6.99
N PRO A 355 19.71 10.62 6.40
CA PRO A 355 21.01 10.46 5.75
C PRO A 355 21.05 11.37 4.52
N GLN A 356 22.25 11.72 4.05
CA GLN A 356 22.42 12.26 2.69
C GLN A 356 22.22 11.15 1.63
N ILE A 357 21.06 10.52 1.67
CA ILE A 357 20.45 9.91 0.50
C ILE A 357 20.15 11.06 -0.44
N SER A 358 20.89 11.16 -1.53
CA SER A 358 20.40 11.81 -2.72
C SER A 358 19.03 11.21 -3.03
N ILE A 359 17.98 12.03 -2.95
CA ILE A 359 16.66 11.65 -3.46
C ILE A 359 16.80 11.62 -4.97
N HIS A 360 17.31 10.50 -5.48
CA HIS A 360 17.29 10.20 -6.90
C HIS A 360 15.83 10.05 -7.29
N VAL A 361 15.26 11.17 -7.77
CA VAL A 361 14.13 11.16 -8.66
C VAL A 361 14.60 10.38 -9.89
N ASP A 362 14.31 9.08 -9.88
CA ASP A 362 14.48 8.24 -11.05
C ASP A 362 13.45 8.72 -12.07
N GLU A 363 13.88 9.56 -13.01
CA GLU A 363 13.02 10.30 -13.94
C GLU A 363 12.08 9.37 -14.73
N LYS A 364 12.48 8.09 -14.88
CA LYS A 364 11.70 7.00 -15.47
C LYS A 364 10.45 6.61 -14.67
N THR A 365 10.27 7.14 -13.45
CA THR A 365 9.04 6.97 -12.67
C THR A 365 7.91 7.90 -13.16
N THR A 366 8.12 8.67 -14.23
CA THR A 366 7.07 9.40 -14.98
C THR A 366 6.18 8.43 -15.79
N LEU A 367 5.49 7.51 -15.12
CA LEU A 367 4.59 6.57 -15.79
C LEU A 367 3.33 7.27 -16.33
N PHE A 368 3.34 7.46 -17.65
CA PHE A 368 2.18 7.32 -18.56
C PHE A 368 0.87 8.01 -18.16
N LEU A 369 0.81 9.32 -18.35
CA LEU A 369 -0.32 9.93 -19.06
C LEU A 369 0.25 10.65 -20.30
N ASN A 370 -0.46 10.60 -21.42
CA ASN A 370 0.02 11.16 -22.69
C ASN A 370 0.11 12.68 -22.62
N GLU A 371 1.05 13.28 -23.36
CA GLU A 371 1.12 14.74 -23.56
C GLU A 371 -0.08 15.30 -24.35
N SER A 372 -1.02 14.44 -24.78
CA SER A 372 -2.29 14.80 -25.41
C SER A 372 -3.37 15.29 -24.43
N ASP A 373 -3.16 15.17 -23.11
CA ASP A 373 -4.10 15.69 -22.12
C ASP A 373 -4.09 17.22 -22.14
N SER A 374 -4.98 17.79 -22.95
CA SER A 374 -5.04 19.21 -23.23
C SER A 374 -5.38 20.01 -21.97
N LYS A 375 -4.72 21.16 -21.82
CA LYS A 375 -4.86 22.01 -20.63
C LYS A 375 -6.25 22.65 -20.59
N ILE A 376 -7.13 22.08 -19.76
CA ILE A 376 -8.54 22.51 -19.61
C ILE A 376 -8.66 23.84 -18.84
N CYS A 377 -7.94 23.98 -17.71
CA CYS A 377 -8.01 25.14 -16.83
C CYS A 377 -6.64 25.53 -16.28
N ASP A 378 -6.46 26.83 -15.96
CA ASP A 378 -5.38 27.31 -15.10
C ASP A 378 -5.65 27.07 -13.60
N ASN A 379 -6.93 27.10 -13.19
CA ASN A 379 -7.34 27.13 -11.79
C ASN A 379 -8.21 25.91 -11.49
N TRP A 380 -7.84 25.12 -10.48
CA TRP A 380 -8.47 23.85 -10.16
C TRP A 380 -8.89 23.79 -8.68
N ALA A 381 -10.18 23.65 -8.42
CA ALA A 381 -10.68 23.37 -7.09
C ALA A 381 -10.68 21.85 -6.86
N VAL A 382 -10.15 21.39 -5.73
CA VAL A 382 -10.01 19.96 -5.42
C VAL A 382 -10.67 19.67 -4.08
N VAL A 383 -11.62 18.73 -4.11
CA VAL A 383 -12.38 18.25 -2.95
C VAL A 383 -12.32 16.73 -2.87
N THR A 384 -12.35 16.20 -1.65
CA THR A 384 -12.63 14.78 -1.39
C THR A 384 -13.96 14.70 -0.66
N THR A 385 -14.84 13.76 -1.01
CA THR A 385 -16.21 13.73 -0.49
C THR A 385 -16.68 12.30 -0.22
N ILE A 386 -17.45 12.12 0.86
CA ILE A 386 -18.17 10.87 1.17
C ILE A 386 -19.70 11.04 1.07
N HIS A 387 -20.16 12.20 0.62
CA HIS A 387 -21.53 12.68 0.74
C HIS A 387 -22.25 12.83 -0.61
N GLN A 388 -23.52 13.24 -0.57
CA GLN A 388 -24.22 13.79 -1.73
C GLN A 388 -23.61 15.14 -2.14
N PRO A 389 -23.81 15.62 -3.39
CA PRO A 389 -23.31 16.93 -3.82
C PRO A 389 -23.78 18.06 -2.90
N SER A 390 -22.84 18.84 -2.38
CA SER A 390 -23.11 19.95 -1.46
C SER A 390 -23.36 21.27 -2.21
N ASN A 391 -23.74 22.31 -1.46
CA ASN A 391 -23.86 23.66 -2.02
C ASN A 391 -22.50 24.24 -2.43
N SER A 392 -21.44 23.97 -1.65
CA SER A 392 -20.07 24.34 -2.01
C SER A 392 -19.67 23.79 -3.38
N VAL A 393 -19.78 22.47 -3.57
CA VAL A 393 -19.39 21.81 -4.83
C VAL A 393 -20.22 22.33 -6.02
N ARG A 394 -21.54 22.54 -5.84
CA ARG A 394 -22.40 23.15 -6.87
C ARG A 394 -22.04 24.60 -7.20
N ASN A 395 -21.69 25.41 -6.20
CA ASN A 395 -21.36 26.82 -6.39
C ASN A 395 -20.01 26.99 -7.12
N ILE A 396 -19.00 26.21 -6.72
CA ILE A 396 -17.68 26.23 -7.37
C ILE A 396 -17.76 25.67 -8.79
N ALA A 397 -18.54 24.61 -9.03
CA ALA A 397 -18.75 24.06 -10.38
C ALA A 397 -19.41 25.05 -11.36
N LYS A 398 -20.23 25.98 -10.86
CA LYS A 398 -20.81 27.07 -11.66
C LYS A 398 -19.81 28.19 -11.95
N HIS A 399 -18.80 28.40 -11.11
CA HIS A 399 -17.86 29.51 -11.28
C HIS A 399 -17.00 29.31 -12.55
N PRO A 400 -17.06 30.20 -13.56
CA PRO A 400 -16.49 29.93 -14.88
C PRO A 400 -14.95 29.82 -14.85
N SER A 401 -14.30 30.59 -13.97
CA SER A 401 -12.84 30.61 -13.83
C SER A 401 -12.22 29.34 -13.21
N TRP A 402 -13.03 28.38 -12.75
CA TRP A 402 -12.54 27.18 -12.05
C TRP A 402 -12.95 25.88 -12.79
N CYS A 403 -12.00 24.95 -12.89
CA CYS A 403 -12.31 23.52 -13.00
C CYS A 403 -12.46 22.92 -11.59
N VAL A 404 -13.17 21.80 -11.46
CA VAL A 404 -13.41 21.11 -10.19
C VAL A 404 -13.04 19.64 -10.31
N VAL A 405 -12.20 19.14 -9.40
CA VAL A 405 -11.89 17.72 -9.24
C VAL A 405 -12.61 17.19 -8.00
N ILE A 406 -13.59 16.33 -8.23
CA ILE A 406 -14.33 15.62 -7.18
C ILE A 406 -13.66 14.26 -6.98
N VAL A 407 -12.89 14.12 -5.90
CA VAL A 407 -12.30 12.84 -5.50
C VAL A 407 -13.33 12.06 -4.68
N ALA A 408 -13.89 11.02 -5.30
CA ALA A 408 -14.88 10.16 -4.65
C ALA A 408 -14.22 9.15 -3.70
N ASP A 409 -14.99 8.65 -2.74
CA ASP A 409 -14.67 7.48 -1.95
C ASP A 409 -15.76 6.39 -2.10
N VAL A 410 -15.62 5.27 -1.40
CA VAL A 410 -16.50 4.09 -1.54
C VAL A 410 -17.96 4.29 -1.07
N THR A 411 -18.29 5.44 -0.48
CA THR A 411 -19.66 5.82 -0.05
C THR A 411 -20.25 6.98 -0.86
N THR A 412 -19.47 7.60 -1.75
CA THR A 412 -19.96 8.68 -2.62
C THR A 412 -20.98 8.11 -3.62
N PRO A 413 -22.07 8.82 -3.94
CA PRO A 413 -22.97 8.46 -5.03
C PRO A 413 -22.24 8.22 -6.35
N SER A 414 -22.74 7.35 -7.21
CA SER A 414 -22.13 7.07 -8.53
C SER A 414 -21.98 8.33 -9.39
N GLU A 415 -21.07 8.29 -10.37
CA GLU A 415 -20.74 9.44 -11.25
C GLU A 415 -22.00 10.07 -11.86
N ASP A 416 -22.91 9.28 -12.44
CA ASP A 416 -24.18 9.76 -12.99
C ASP A 416 -25.09 10.43 -11.93
N ALA A 417 -25.18 9.83 -10.74
CA ALA A 417 -26.05 10.33 -9.66
C ALA A 417 -25.50 11.62 -9.03
N TYR A 418 -24.17 11.71 -8.86
CA TYR A 418 -23.49 12.87 -8.32
C TYR A 418 -23.55 14.04 -9.32
N LEU A 419 -23.15 13.81 -10.57
CA LEU A 419 -23.04 14.85 -11.59
C LEU A 419 -24.40 15.40 -12.03
N LYS A 420 -25.50 14.64 -11.93
CA LYS A 420 -26.87 15.09 -12.28
C LYS A 420 -27.31 16.39 -11.59
N SER A 421 -26.74 16.76 -10.44
CA SER A 421 -27.06 18.03 -9.74
C SER A 421 -25.92 19.07 -9.77
N VAL A 422 -24.78 18.74 -10.37
CA VAL A 422 -23.56 19.57 -10.43
C VAL A 422 -23.26 20.05 -11.85
N VAL A 423 -23.61 19.24 -12.85
CA VAL A 423 -23.24 19.44 -14.25
C VAL A 423 -24.40 20.00 -15.08
N ASN A 424 -24.07 20.99 -15.91
CA ASN A 424 -24.87 21.51 -17.02
C ASN A 424 -24.00 21.63 -18.28
N ASP A 425 -24.58 22.10 -19.40
CA ASP A 425 -23.84 22.27 -20.66
C ASP A 425 -22.67 23.27 -20.59
N GLU A 426 -22.70 24.20 -19.63
CA GLU A 426 -21.69 25.27 -19.45
C GLU A 426 -20.47 24.83 -18.61
N ASN A 427 -20.58 23.73 -17.86
CA ASN A 427 -19.54 23.26 -16.95
C ASN A 427 -19.15 21.78 -17.11
N LYS A 428 -19.84 20.99 -17.96
CA LYS A 428 -19.53 19.57 -18.23
C LYS A 428 -18.07 19.27 -18.59
N ASN A 429 -17.38 20.22 -19.25
CA ASN A 429 -15.96 20.07 -19.59
C ASN A 429 -15.00 20.49 -18.46
N ARG A 430 -15.51 21.11 -17.38
CA ARG A 430 -14.74 21.66 -16.25
C ARG A 430 -14.92 20.87 -14.94
N VAL A 431 -15.96 20.04 -14.83
CA VAL A 431 -16.25 19.21 -13.66
C VAL A 431 -15.75 17.79 -13.91
N ILE A 432 -14.74 17.35 -13.16
CA ILE A 432 -14.13 16.03 -13.26
C ILE A 432 -14.48 15.21 -12.02
N TYR A 433 -15.21 14.11 -12.21
CA TYR A 433 -15.46 13.12 -11.17
C TYR A 433 -14.41 12.01 -11.26
N LEU A 434 -13.66 11.80 -10.17
CA LEU A 434 -12.69 10.71 -10.05
C LEU A 434 -13.30 9.61 -9.18
N SER A 435 -14.02 8.67 -9.81
CA SER A 435 -14.49 7.44 -9.17
C SER A 435 -13.31 6.60 -8.63
N ILE A 436 -13.54 5.72 -7.65
CA ILE A 436 -12.50 4.81 -7.12
C ILE A 436 -11.79 4.01 -8.23
N ASN A 437 -12.53 3.60 -9.26
CA ASN A 437 -11.95 2.90 -10.42
C ASN A 437 -11.11 3.85 -11.27
N ARG A 438 -11.61 5.06 -11.60
CA ARG A 438 -10.87 6.07 -12.36
C ARG A 438 -9.60 6.54 -11.63
N GLN A 439 -9.62 6.63 -10.30
CA GLN A 439 -8.43 6.86 -9.46
C GLN A 439 -7.40 5.72 -9.64
N LYS A 440 -7.83 4.46 -9.53
CA LYS A 440 -6.95 3.30 -9.76
C LYS A 440 -6.37 3.26 -11.18
N THR A 441 -7.15 3.67 -12.20
CA THR A 441 -6.69 3.69 -13.60
C THR A 441 -5.67 4.80 -13.85
N LEU A 442 -5.93 6.03 -13.40
CA LEU A 442 -5.06 7.19 -13.65
C LEU A 442 -3.85 7.27 -12.70
N TYR A 443 -4.01 6.79 -11.46
CA TYR A 443 -3.04 6.90 -10.38
C TYR A 443 -2.94 5.58 -9.58
N PRO A 444 -2.55 4.45 -10.20
CA PRO A 444 -2.56 3.13 -9.56
C PRO A 444 -1.75 3.09 -8.26
N LEU A 445 -0.50 3.57 -8.29
CA LEU A 445 0.41 3.55 -7.13
C LEU A 445 -0.15 4.38 -5.95
N LEU A 446 -0.66 5.58 -6.20
CA LEU A 446 -1.27 6.41 -5.16
C LEU A 446 -2.57 5.78 -4.63
N SER A 447 -3.38 5.20 -5.52
CA SER A 447 -4.68 4.60 -5.17
C SER A 447 -4.57 3.29 -4.39
N GLU A 448 -3.44 2.57 -4.50
CA GLU A 448 -3.10 1.38 -3.69
C GLU A 448 -2.57 1.78 -2.31
N VAL A 449 -1.65 2.74 -2.26
CA VAL A 449 -1.02 3.15 -0.99
C VAL A 449 -2.04 3.87 -0.10
N ILE A 450 -2.76 4.86 -0.64
CA ILE A 450 -3.76 5.66 0.10
C ILE A 450 -5.01 4.80 0.40
N PRO A 451 -5.44 4.63 1.67
CA PRO A 451 -6.64 3.85 1.99
C PRO A 451 -7.92 4.42 1.38
N VAL A 452 -8.99 3.61 1.32
CA VAL A 452 -10.37 4.11 1.15
C VAL A 452 -10.93 4.59 2.49
N LYS A 453 -11.99 5.40 2.45
CA LYS A 453 -12.55 6.16 3.58
C LYS A 453 -11.50 7.05 4.26
N HIS A 454 -10.66 7.72 3.46
CA HIS A 454 -9.48 8.41 3.98
C HIS A 454 -9.25 9.79 3.35
N PHE A 455 -9.23 10.83 4.21
CA PHE A 455 -9.04 12.24 3.84
C PHE A 455 -7.88 12.49 2.86
N GLY A 456 -6.77 11.78 3.07
CA GLY A 456 -5.60 11.83 2.19
C GLY A 456 -5.83 11.40 0.73
N ARG A 457 -7.02 10.92 0.34
CA ARG A 457 -7.37 10.73 -1.09
C ARG A 457 -7.39 12.04 -1.86
N LYS A 458 -7.59 13.19 -1.21
CA LYS A 458 -7.47 14.52 -1.84
C LYS A 458 -6.13 14.72 -2.59
N ASN A 459 -5.05 14.04 -2.16
CA ASN A 459 -3.77 13.97 -2.90
C ASN A 459 -3.91 13.54 -4.37
N ILE A 460 -4.82 12.61 -4.68
CA ILE A 460 -5.05 12.12 -6.04
C ILE A 460 -5.66 13.23 -6.91
N GLY A 461 -6.53 14.06 -6.33
CA GLY A 461 -7.08 15.23 -6.99
C GLY A 461 -6.05 16.35 -7.20
N TYR A 462 -5.12 16.55 -6.25
CA TYR A 462 -3.98 17.46 -6.48
C TYR A 462 -3.14 16.98 -7.66
N MET A 463 -2.78 15.69 -7.70
CA MET A 463 -1.99 15.12 -8.80
C MET A 463 -2.71 15.25 -10.14
N TYR A 464 -4.03 15.09 -10.18
CA TYR A 464 -4.83 15.36 -11.38
C TYR A 464 -4.72 16.81 -11.86
N ALA A 465 -4.87 17.79 -10.97
CA ALA A 465 -4.71 19.21 -11.31
C ALA A 465 -3.26 19.56 -11.73
N ILE A 466 -2.26 19.00 -11.05
CA ILE A 466 -0.83 19.16 -11.38
C ILE A 466 -0.54 18.61 -12.79
N HIS A 467 -1.06 17.43 -13.13
CA HIS A 467 -0.90 16.81 -14.44
C HIS A 467 -1.52 17.69 -15.55
N HIS A 468 -2.72 18.24 -15.30
CA HIS A 468 -3.42 19.17 -16.20
C HIS A 468 -2.89 20.63 -16.15
N LYS A 469 -1.64 20.81 -15.69
CA LYS A 469 -0.86 22.06 -15.73
C LYS A 469 -1.52 23.24 -15.00
N ALA A 470 -2.12 22.98 -13.84
CA ALA A 470 -2.64 24.02 -12.94
C ALA A 470 -1.58 25.10 -12.61
N LYS A 471 -1.98 26.37 -12.55
CA LYS A 471 -1.26 27.45 -11.88
C LYS A 471 -1.62 27.54 -10.40
N TYR A 472 -2.90 27.29 -10.09
CA TYR A 472 -3.46 27.41 -8.75
C TYR A 472 -4.36 26.22 -8.43
N ILE A 473 -4.29 25.74 -7.19
CA ILE A 473 -5.20 24.73 -6.64
C ILE A 473 -5.93 25.31 -5.43
N TRP A 474 -7.26 25.22 -5.40
CA TRP A 474 -8.09 25.52 -4.24
C TRP A 474 -8.38 24.20 -3.50
N ASP A 475 -7.72 24.02 -2.35
CA ASP A 475 -7.83 22.87 -1.44
C ASP A 475 -8.99 23.15 -0.47
N PHE A 476 -10.14 22.49 -0.68
CA PHE A 476 -11.38 22.75 0.06
C PHE A 476 -12.14 21.47 0.46
N ASP A 477 -12.92 21.51 1.54
CA ASP A 477 -13.84 20.42 1.93
C ASP A 477 -15.28 20.74 1.47
N ASP A 478 -16.12 19.72 1.31
CA ASP A 478 -17.45 19.88 0.74
C ASP A 478 -18.45 20.63 1.63
N ASP A 479 -18.13 20.86 2.92
CA ASP A 479 -18.90 21.75 3.81
C ASP A 479 -18.44 23.23 3.82
N ASN A 480 -17.37 23.59 3.10
CA ASN A 480 -16.88 24.97 3.01
C ASN A 480 -17.50 25.72 1.81
N ASN A 481 -18.58 26.46 2.03
CA ASN A 481 -19.31 27.17 0.98
C ASN A 481 -18.65 28.52 0.65
N GLY A 482 -17.86 28.54 -0.43
CA GLY A 482 -17.17 29.73 -0.96
C GLY A 482 -16.02 29.37 -1.91
N VAL A 483 -15.40 30.35 -2.57
CA VAL A 483 -14.28 30.13 -3.50
C VAL A 483 -13.30 31.30 -3.52
N PHE A 484 -12.01 31.01 -3.72
CA PHE A 484 -10.97 32.04 -3.76
C PHE A 484 -11.09 32.98 -4.96
N ASP A 485 -10.77 34.26 -4.72
CA ASP A 485 -10.71 35.34 -5.71
C ASP A 485 -9.25 35.68 -6.01
N LEU A 486 -8.81 35.31 -7.22
CA LEU A 486 -7.41 35.36 -7.65
C LEU A 486 -6.83 36.79 -7.66
N ILE A 487 -7.66 37.84 -7.63
CA ILE A 487 -7.23 39.25 -7.50
C ILE A 487 -6.40 39.45 -6.23
N GLU A 488 -6.65 38.69 -5.16
CA GLU A 488 -5.90 38.83 -3.91
C GLU A 488 -4.45 38.33 -3.99
N ILE A 489 -4.13 37.43 -4.94
CA ILE A 489 -2.72 37.08 -5.24
C ILE A 489 -2.01 38.32 -5.79
N GLU A 490 -2.68 39.10 -6.65
CA GLU A 490 -2.13 40.36 -7.15
C GLU A 490 -1.91 41.37 -6.02
N ARG A 491 -2.85 41.49 -5.08
CA ARG A 491 -2.69 42.36 -3.90
C ARG A 491 -1.43 41.99 -3.12
N ILE A 492 -1.25 40.71 -2.75
CA ILE A 492 -0.08 40.26 -1.98
C ILE A 492 1.23 40.48 -2.77
N THR A 493 1.24 40.14 -4.06
CA THR A 493 2.44 40.28 -4.91
C THR A 493 2.76 41.73 -5.24
N LYS A 494 1.79 42.65 -5.25
CA LYS A 494 1.99 44.11 -5.30
C LYS A 494 2.41 44.71 -3.94
N GLY A 495 2.47 43.91 -2.88
CA GLY A 495 2.85 44.35 -1.54
C GLY A 495 1.70 44.89 -0.68
N GLU A 496 0.44 44.78 -1.10
CA GLU A 496 -0.74 45.12 -0.29
C GLU A 496 -1.03 44.05 0.79
N SER A 497 -0.09 43.83 1.70
CA SER A 497 -0.22 42.89 2.81
C SER A 497 0.33 43.46 4.10
N VAL A 498 0.02 42.81 5.22
CA VAL A 498 0.63 43.08 6.52
C VAL A 498 1.52 41.93 6.97
N THR A 499 2.43 42.20 7.91
CA THR A 499 3.27 41.19 8.56
C THR A 499 3.59 41.63 9.99
N VAL A 500 4.58 41.01 10.65
CA VAL A 500 4.92 41.28 12.05
C VAL A 500 6.02 42.35 12.18
N CYS A 501 5.75 43.40 12.96
CA CYS A 501 6.72 44.38 13.43
C CYS A 501 7.87 43.72 14.20
N ASN A 502 9.09 43.78 13.67
CA ASN A 502 10.35 43.36 14.29
C ASN A 502 10.27 41.97 14.96
N GLU A 503 10.58 40.90 14.22
CA GLU A 503 10.63 39.50 14.66
C GLU A 503 11.10 39.31 16.13
N LYS A 504 10.17 39.30 17.10
CA LYS A 504 10.46 39.35 18.56
C LYS A 504 10.95 38.01 19.13
N GLY A 505 11.82 37.31 18.41
CA GLY A 505 12.33 35.98 18.75
C GLY A 505 11.28 34.85 18.74
N SER A 506 9.99 35.15 18.57
CA SER A 506 8.94 34.14 18.47
C SER A 506 9.00 33.45 17.12
N LYS A 507 9.17 32.12 17.13
CA LYS A 507 8.98 31.25 15.97
C LYS A 507 7.50 30.96 15.66
N LEU A 508 6.56 31.46 16.47
CA LEU A 508 5.13 31.15 16.38
C LEU A 508 4.28 32.42 16.38
N PHE A 509 3.31 32.49 15.47
CA PHE A 509 2.32 33.56 15.43
C PHE A 509 0.90 33.03 15.23
N ASN A 510 -0.04 33.57 16.01
CA ASN A 510 -1.46 33.32 15.88
C ASN A 510 -2.10 34.46 15.05
N PRO A 511 -2.60 34.19 13.83
CA PRO A 511 -3.12 35.22 12.94
C PRO A 511 -4.58 35.56 13.24
N TYR A 512 -5.34 34.69 13.90
CA TYR A 512 -6.78 34.88 14.14
C TYR A 512 -7.11 36.20 14.87
N PRO A 513 -6.35 36.64 15.90
CA PRO A 513 -6.50 37.96 16.51
C PRO A 513 -6.46 39.16 15.56
N TYR A 514 -5.74 39.09 14.44
CA TYR A 514 -5.68 40.18 13.46
C TYR A 514 -6.99 40.33 12.66
N PHE A 515 -7.73 39.25 12.45
CA PHE A 515 -8.95 39.24 11.62
C PHE A 515 -10.25 39.55 12.39
N GLY A 516 -10.15 40.07 13.61
CA GLY A 516 -11.32 40.53 14.37
C GLY A 516 -12.18 39.39 14.93
N VAL A 517 -11.69 38.76 16.00
CA VAL A 517 -12.33 37.63 16.72
C VAL A 517 -13.11 38.08 17.96
N PRO A 518 -14.10 37.30 18.44
CA PRO A 518 -14.92 37.67 19.61
C PRO A 518 -14.14 37.73 20.93
N GLU A 519 -12.96 37.09 21.02
CA GLU A 519 -12.02 37.27 22.12
C GLU A 519 -10.55 37.23 21.64
N THR A 520 -9.63 37.83 22.39
CA THR A 520 -8.21 37.95 21.99
C THR A 520 -7.43 36.63 21.96
N ARG A 521 -8.04 35.52 22.40
CA ARG A 521 -7.42 34.19 22.48
C ARG A 521 -8.26 33.12 21.74
N VAL A 522 -8.62 33.41 20.50
CA VAL A 522 -9.02 32.39 19.52
C VAL A 522 -7.78 31.99 18.71
N TRP A 523 -7.59 30.69 18.44
CA TRP A 523 -6.41 30.15 17.74
C TRP A 523 -6.80 29.09 16.68
N PRO A 524 -6.06 28.96 15.56
CA PRO A 524 -6.27 27.90 14.58
C PRO A 524 -5.97 26.51 15.14
N ARG A 525 -6.67 25.48 14.65
CA ARG A 525 -6.41 24.07 15.01
C ARG A 525 -4.93 23.72 14.84
N GLY A 526 -4.34 23.09 15.86
CA GLY A 526 -2.93 22.72 15.87
C GLY A 526 -1.96 23.86 16.23
N PHE A 527 -2.46 24.97 16.76
CA PHE A 527 -1.62 25.98 17.41
C PHE A 527 -1.14 25.45 18.77
N PRO A 528 0.14 25.62 19.15
CA PRO A 528 0.66 25.09 20.41
C PRO A 528 -0.08 25.64 21.63
N LEU A 529 -0.64 24.75 22.45
CA LEU A 529 -1.53 25.13 23.55
C LEU A 529 -0.82 25.98 24.63
N GLU A 530 0.45 25.67 24.88
CA GLU A 530 1.32 26.42 25.79
C GLU A 530 1.55 27.86 25.31
N SER A 531 1.56 28.07 23.98
CA SER A 531 1.75 29.38 23.36
C SER A 531 0.50 30.26 23.35
N ILE A 532 -0.72 29.73 23.52
CA ILE A 532 -1.98 30.51 23.51
C ILE A 532 -1.95 31.68 24.53
N LYS A 533 -1.21 31.53 25.62
CA LYS A 533 -1.11 32.54 26.69
C LYS A 533 0.11 33.46 26.55
N ASP A 534 1.06 33.20 25.64
CA ASP A 534 2.22 34.07 25.42
C ASP A 534 1.85 35.23 24.49
N ASN A 535 1.82 36.44 25.05
CA ASN A 535 1.55 37.66 24.29
C ASN A 535 2.58 37.93 23.17
N LYS A 536 3.74 37.26 23.14
CA LYS A 536 4.71 37.34 22.03
C LYS A 536 4.20 36.66 20.74
N THR A 537 3.26 35.72 20.83
CA THR A 537 2.71 35.04 19.64
C THR A 537 1.48 35.76 19.07
N ILE A 538 1.02 36.81 19.72
CA ILE A 538 0.03 37.74 19.16
C ILE A 538 0.82 38.74 18.30
N PRO A 539 0.63 38.78 16.97
CA PRO A 539 1.48 39.58 16.09
C PRO A 539 1.21 41.08 16.27
N GLN A 540 2.25 41.85 16.56
CA GLN A 540 2.22 43.31 16.41
C GLN A 540 2.32 43.62 14.90
N ILE A 541 1.33 44.29 14.32
CA ILE A 541 1.16 44.38 12.87
C ILE A 541 1.90 45.58 12.26
N CYS A 542 2.60 45.37 11.15
CA CYS A 542 3.01 46.42 10.20
C CYS A 542 2.47 46.16 8.80
N ASP A 543 2.25 47.23 8.03
CA ASP A 543 2.23 47.14 6.58
C ASP A 543 3.59 46.69 6.06
N THR A 544 3.62 45.68 5.18
CA THR A 544 4.77 45.49 4.29
C THR A 544 4.61 46.38 3.05
N LYS A 545 5.74 46.72 2.43
CA LYS A 545 5.81 47.28 1.06
C LYS A 545 6.68 46.41 0.14
N VAL A 546 7.05 45.23 0.62
CA VAL A 546 7.92 44.26 -0.07
C VAL A 546 7.05 43.22 -0.73
N SER A 547 7.21 43.06 -2.04
CA SER A 547 6.60 41.97 -2.81
C SER A 547 7.05 40.61 -2.26
N VAL A 548 6.13 39.66 -2.11
CA VAL A 548 6.45 38.30 -1.67
C VAL A 548 5.81 37.26 -2.59
N THR A 549 6.55 36.18 -2.84
CA THR A 549 6.01 35.00 -3.52
C THR A 549 5.26 34.14 -2.51
N VAL A 550 3.93 34.01 -2.64
CA VAL A 550 3.14 33.10 -1.81
C VAL A 550 3.18 31.67 -2.36
N GLY A 551 3.42 30.71 -1.46
CA GLY A 551 3.26 29.28 -1.73
C GLY A 551 1.83 28.80 -1.45
N ALA A 552 1.26 29.26 -0.33
CA ALA A 552 -0.13 29.03 0.01
C ALA A 552 -0.78 30.27 0.67
N ILE A 553 -2.10 30.39 0.50
CA ILE A 553 -2.96 31.37 1.18
C ILE A 553 -4.08 30.60 1.89
N GLN A 554 -4.08 30.61 3.22
CA GLN A 554 -5.18 30.10 4.03
C GLN A 554 -6.27 31.19 4.12
N CYS A 555 -7.48 30.91 3.66
CA CYS A 555 -8.62 31.76 3.98
C CYS A 555 -9.27 31.30 5.28
N LEU A 556 -9.98 32.22 5.94
CA LEU A 556 -10.77 31.89 7.12
C LEU A 556 -12.13 31.32 6.73
N ALA A 557 -12.71 30.56 7.67
CA ALA A 557 -14.07 30.06 7.60
C ALA A 557 -14.93 30.81 8.62
N ASN A 558 -16.08 31.32 8.18
CA ASN A 558 -17.12 31.89 9.03
C ASN A 558 -18.13 30.82 9.45
N GLU A 559 -18.95 31.15 10.46
CA GLU A 559 -19.82 30.29 11.28
C GLU A 559 -19.07 29.18 12.02
N GLN A 560 -18.37 28.30 11.33
CA GLN A 560 -17.57 27.24 11.94
C GLN A 560 -16.08 27.37 11.55
N PRO A 561 -15.33 28.29 12.21
CA PRO A 561 -13.88 28.39 12.08
C PRO A 561 -13.14 27.08 12.40
N ASP A 562 -11.96 26.89 11.81
CA ASP A 562 -11.12 25.72 12.07
C ASP A 562 -10.31 25.89 13.37
N VAL A 563 -11.02 25.63 14.47
CA VAL A 563 -10.51 25.61 15.84
C VAL A 563 -10.57 24.18 16.38
N ASP A 564 -9.56 23.80 17.18
CA ASP A 564 -9.43 22.44 17.72
C ASP A 564 -10.54 22.07 18.74
N ALA A 565 -10.60 20.79 19.08
CA ALA A 565 -11.60 20.27 19.99
C ALA A 565 -11.49 20.87 21.42
N ILE A 566 -10.32 21.34 21.85
CA ILE A 566 -10.13 21.96 23.18
C ILE A 566 -10.73 23.37 23.18
N PHE A 567 -10.57 24.13 22.10
CA PHE A 567 -11.33 25.37 21.90
C PHE A 567 -12.82 25.07 21.93
N ARG A 568 -13.29 24.08 21.16
CA ARG A 568 -14.73 23.70 21.06
C ARG A 568 -15.32 23.15 22.37
N PHE A 569 -14.50 22.63 23.28
CA PHE A 569 -14.91 22.23 24.64
C PHE A 569 -14.97 23.40 25.62
N THR A 570 -14.18 24.46 25.42
CA THR A 570 -13.97 25.51 26.44
C THR A 570 -14.54 26.86 26.05
N ARG A 571 -14.85 27.08 24.77
CA ARG A 571 -15.23 28.37 24.16
C ARG A 571 -16.44 28.21 23.22
N ASN A 572 -17.07 29.34 22.93
CA ASN A 572 -18.28 29.39 22.10
C ASN A 572 -17.95 29.26 20.60
N VAL A 573 -18.70 28.39 19.93
CA VAL A 573 -18.88 28.31 18.48
C VAL A 573 -20.38 28.10 18.20
N PRO A 574 -20.98 28.59 17.09
CA PRO A 574 -20.34 29.32 15.99
C PRO A 574 -19.83 30.72 16.35
N PHE A 575 -18.94 31.27 15.52
CA PHE A 575 -18.63 32.70 15.48
C PHE A 575 -18.12 33.13 14.11
N ASN A 576 -18.18 34.44 13.84
CA ASN A 576 -17.67 35.06 12.62
C ASN A 576 -16.47 35.96 12.93
N PHE A 577 -15.55 36.07 11.99
CA PHE A 577 -14.51 37.10 11.98
C PHE A 577 -15.11 38.40 11.43
N SER A 578 -14.75 39.55 12.01
CA SER A 578 -15.25 40.86 11.55
C SER A 578 -14.44 41.46 10.39
N ALA A 579 -13.32 40.85 10.01
CA ALA A 579 -12.52 41.27 8.87
C ALA A 579 -13.18 40.99 7.51
N THR A 580 -13.00 41.92 6.59
CA THR A 580 -13.48 41.89 5.19
C THR A 580 -12.36 42.36 4.24
N LYS A 581 -12.48 42.13 2.93
CA LYS A 581 -11.42 42.47 1.95
C LYS A 581 -11.09 43.98 1.89
N GLU A 582 -12.05 44.80 2.31
CA GLU A 582 -12.00 46.26 2.32
C GLU A 582 -11.40 46.80 3.62
N THR A 583 -11.59 46.08 4.74
CA THR A 583 -11.15 46.51 6.07
C THR A 583 -9.78 45.96 6.46
N HIS A 584 -9.40 44.79 5.94
CA HIS A 584 -8.15 44.10 6.29
C HIS A 584 -7.37 43.72 5.02
N LYS A 585 -6.05 43.62 5.16
CA LYS A 585 -5.14 43.12 4.12
C LYS A 585 -4.76 41.67 4.46
N PRO A 586 -4.26 40.87 3.50
CA PRO A 586 -3.68 39.56 3.81
C PRO A 586 -2.53 39.66 4.83
N PHE A 587 -2.47 38.72 5.76
CA PHE A 587 -1.40 38.59 6.75
C PHE A 587 -0.34 37.62 6.24
N VAL A 588 0.87 38.10 5.96
CA VAL A 588 2.01 37.31 5.49
C VAL A 588 2.85 36.86 6.69
N VAL A 589 3.04 35.54 6.82
CA VAL A 589 3.86 34.92 7.87
C VAL A 589 5.35 35.22 7.61
N PRO A 590 6.11 35.76 8.59
CA PRO A 590 7.55 36.02 8.45
C PRO A 590 8.43 34.79 8.14
N LYS A 591 9.64 35.03 7.61
CA LYS A 591 10.63 33.96 7.40
C LYS A 591 10.99 33.28 8.73
N GLN A 592 11.24 31.96 8.71
CA GLN A 592 11.60 31.16 9.90
C GLN A 592 10.57 31.15 11.04
N THR A 593 9.32 31.55 10.75
CA THR A 593 8.20 31.52 11.71
C THR A 593 7.08 30.64 11.19
N PHE A 594 6.26 30.12 12.10
CA PHE A 594 5.22 29.13 11.82
C PHE A 594 3.85 29.60 12.30
N SER A 595 2.83 29.23 11.55
CA SER A 595 1.43 29.28 11.93
C SER A 595 0.67 28.12 11.27
N PRO A 596 -0.11 27.32 12.00
CA PRO A 596 -0.74 26.14 11.43
C PRO A 596 -1.86 26.51 10.45
N PHE A 597 -1.97 25.75 9.37
CA PHE A 597 -3.01 25.92 8.35
C PHE A 597 -3.53 24.56 7.84
N ASN A 598 -4.68 24.57 7.18
CA ASN A 598 -5.53 23.41 6.95
C ASN A 598 -5.77 23.13 5.45
N ALA A 599 -6.61 22.14 5.15
CA ALA A 599 -7.02 21.74 3.81
C ALA A 599 -8.51 22.06 3.51
N GLN A 600 -9.07 23.06 4.19
CA GLN A 600 -10.51 23.38 4.16
C GLN A 600 -10.83 24.61 3.30
N ALA A 601 -9.91 25.58 3.22
CA ALA A 601 -10.10 26.82 2.47
C ALA A 601 -8.75 27.41 2.05
N THR A 602 -7.91 26.62 1.36
CA THR A 602 -6.50 26.96 1.14
C THR A 602 -6.16 27.02 -0.34
N LEU A 603 -5.73 28.20 -0.82
CA LEU A 603 -5.16 28.34 -2.15
C LEU A 603 -3.69 27.93 -2.13
N TRP A 604 -3.26 27.14 -3.11
CA TRP A 604 -1.87 26.80 -3.38
C TRP A 604 -1.42 27.33 -4.74
N THR A 605 -0.19 27.82 -4.83
CA THR A 605 0.44 28.21 -6.10
C THR A 605 1.35 27.11 -6.64
N SER A 606 1.57 27.07 -7.95
CA SER A 606 2.34 26.01 -8.61
C SER A 606 3.78 25.85 -8.13
N SER A 607 4.39 26.92 -7.60
CA SER A 607 5.72 26.88 -6.96
C SER A 607 5.77 26.00 -5.71
N ALA A 608 4.61 25.78 -5.07
CA ALA A 608 4.45 25.09 -3.80
C ALA A 608 3.79 23.71 -3.90
N PHE A 609 3.32 23.27 -5.08
CA PHE A 609 2.58 22.00 -5.23
C PHE A 609 3.31 20.76 -4.67
N LYS A 610 4.64 20.72 -4.79
CA LYS A 610 5.53 19.71 -4.16
C LYS A 610 5.46 19.63 -2.63
N TYR A 611 4.78 20.57 -1.96
CA TYR A 611 4.59 20.65 -0.51
C TYR A 611 3.12 20.46 -0.08
N MET A 612 2.21 20.19 -1.02
CA MET A 612 0.78 19.98 -0.74
C MET A 612 0.45 18.64 -0.08
N ALA A 613 1.34 17.64 -0.23
CA ALA A 613 1.06 16.24 0.05
C ALA A 613 0.62 15.99 1.50
N LEU A 614 -0.62 15.55 1.67
CA LEU A 614 -1.23 15.16 2.93
C LEU A 614 -0.68 13.79 3.39
N PRO A 615 -0.02 13.68 4.56
CA PRO A 615 0.42 12.39 5.11
C PRO A 615 -0.75 11.43 5.35
N ILE A 616 -0.53 10.13 5.10
CA ILE A 616 -1.59 9.10 5.02
C ILE A 616 -1.44 7.96 6.04
N SER A 617 -0.41 8.01 6.89
CA SER A 617 -0.17 7.10 8.01
C SER A 617 -0.65 7.67 9.36
N ILE A 618 -1.39 8.79 9.33
CA ILE A 618 -1.91 9.53 10.49
C ILE A 618 -3.35 9.96 10.23
N ASN A 619 -4.10 10.27 11.29
CA ASN A 619 -5.51 10.63 11.21
C ASN A 619 -5.75 11.87 10.33
N GLY A 620 -6.89 11.93 9.63
CA GLY A 620 -7.28 13.07 8.80
C GLY A 620 -7.21 14.42 9.52
N ARG A 621 -7.66 14.50 10.80
CA ARG A 621 -7.62 15.73 11.62
C ARG A 621 -6.20 16.19 12.03
N VAL A 622 -5.18 15.41 11.69
CA VAL A 622 -3.74 15.64 11.98
C VAL A 622 -2.95 15.87 10.67
N SER A 623 -3.37 15.20 9.60
CA SER A 623 -2.72 15.16 8.27
C SER A 623 -2.44 16.56 7.70
N ASP A 624 -3.46 17.42 7.63
CA ASP A 624 -3.36 18.74 7.03
C ASP A 624 -2.51 19.72 7.84
N ILE A 625 -2.58 19.66 9.17
CA ILE A 625 -1.76 20.44 10.10
C ILE A 625 -0.28 20.03 10.02
N TRP A 626 0.03 18.73 10.00
CA TRP A 626 1.40 18.23 9.84
C TRP A 626 1.98 18.65 8.48
N ARG A 627 1.20 18.49 7.41
CA ARG A 627 1.51 19.01 6.06
C ARG A 627 1.79 20.51 6.11
N SER A 628 1.05 21.27 6.92
CA SER A 628 1.22 22.72 7.11
C SER A 628 2.59 23.11 7.70
N TYR A 629 3.04 22.44 8.76
CA TYR A 629 4.34 22.72 9.38
C TYR A 629 5.50 22.30 8.47
N ILE A 630 5.38 21.13 7.82
CA ILE A 630 6.36 20.61 6.86
C ILE A 630 6.47 21.55 5.65
N ALA A 631 5.36 22.03 5.11
CA ALA A 631 5.36 22.98 4.00
C ALA A 631 6.06 24.30 4.36
N GLN A 632 5.76 24.88 5.54
CA GLN A 632 6.37 26.13 5.99
C GLN A 632 7.90 26.03 6.15
N TYR A 633 8.41 24.91 6.66
CA TYR A 633 9.85 24.62 6.73
C TYR A 633 10.55 24.69 5.35
N PHE A 634 9.88 24.24 4.29
CA PHE A 634 10.41 24.34 2.92
C PHE A 634 10.08 25.67 2.22
N PHE A 635 8.98 26.34 2.60
CA PHE A 635 8.61 27.63 2.04
C PHE A 635 9.72 28.67 2.27
N TYR A 636 10.17 28.86 3.52
CA TYR A 636 11.20 29.89 3.80
C TYR A 636 12.54 29.60 3.13
N ARG A 637 12.86 28.34 2.84
CA ARG A 637 14.05 27.90 2.08
C ARG A 637 13.89 28.07 0.56
N SER A 638 12.66 28.12 0.06
CA SER A 638 12.32 28.33 -1.36
C SER A 638 11.94 29.79 -1.67
N ASP A 639 12.20 30.69 -0.72
CA ASP A 639 11.69 32.08 -0.63
C ASP A 639 10.17 32.26 -0.82
N LEU A 640 9.38 31.21 -0.56
CA LEU A 640 7.94 31.27 -0.51
C LEU A 640 7.44 31.76 0.86
N ARG A 641 6.19 32.22 0.93
CA ARG A 641 5.47 32.54 2.17
C ARG A 641 4.16 31.77 2.29
N LEU A 642 3.74 31.57 3.53
CA LEU A 642 2.34 31.36 3.86
C LEU A 642 1.70 32.74 4.07
N ALA A 643 0.50 32.92 3.54
CA ALA A 643 -0.36 34.05 3.89
C ALA A 643 -1.68 33.54 4.51
N PHE A 644 -2.31 34.38 5.31
CA PHE A 644 -3.69 34.24 5.74
C PHE A 644 -4.52 35.37 5.12
N SER A 645 -5.75 35.08 4.73
CA SER A 645 -6.73 36.03 4.25
C SER A 645 -7.95 36.07 5.17
N VAL A 646 -8.82 37.05 4.94
CA VAL A 646 -10.15 37.20 5.54
C VAL A 646 -11.05 35.98 5.26
N PRO A 647 -12.28 35.90 5.82
CA PRO A 647 -13.19 34.82 5.49
C PRO A 647 -13.59 34.79 4.01
N TYR A 648 -13.45 33.61 3.39
CA TYR A 648 -13.95 33.34 2.03
C TYR A 648 -15.03 32.27 1.98
N VAL A 649 -15.12 31.45 3.02
CA VAL A 649 -16.09 30.36 3.09
C VAL A 649 -16.94 30.50 4.35
N VAL A 650 -18.19 30.07 4.26
CA VAL A 650 -19.00 29.73 5.44
C VAL A 650 -18.96 28.21 5.58
N GLN A 651 -18.61 27.69 6.76
CA GLN A 651 -18.57 26.24 6.98
C GLN A 651 -19.91 25.72 7.52
N GLU A 652 -20.58 24.90 6.70
CA GLU A 652 -21.80 24.16 7.02
C GLU A 652 -21.45 22.87 7.81
N ARG A 653 -20.66 23.00 8.90
CA ARG A 653 -19.90 21.90 9.55
C ARG A 653 -20.70 20.62 9.74
N ASN A 654 -20.15 19.52 9.24
CA ASN A 654 -20.66 18.17 9.43
C ASN A 654 -20.90 17.76 10.90
N ILE A 655 -21.74 16.74 11.11
CA ILE A 655 -22.06 16.24 12.46
C ILE A 655 -20.87 15.43 13.02
N HIS A 656 -20.13 16.04 13.94
CA HIS A 656 -18.95 15.47 14.60
C HIS A 656 -19.02 15.59 16.13
N THR A 657 -18.74 14.48 16.83
CA THR A 657 -18.59 14.41 18.28
C THR A 657 -17.26 15.02 18.73
N ILE A 658 -17.30 16.09 19.51
CA ILE A 658 -16.10 16.86 19.94
C ILE A 658 -15.08 15.96 20.68
N SER A 659 -15.54 14.98 21.48
CA SER A 659 -14.66 14.01 22.16
C SER A 659 -13.92 13.06 21.19
N ALA A 660 -14.51 12.76 20.03
CA ALA A 660 -13.86 11.97 18.99
C ALA A 660 -12.85 12.83 18.20
N ASP A 661 -13.21 14.09 17.91
CA ASP A 661 -12.30 15.07 17.33
C ASP A 661 -11.05 15.26 18.22
N PHE A 662 -11.24 15.43 19.54
CA PHE A 662 -10.14 15.54 20.51
C PHE A 662 -9.22 14.32 20.53
N ASN A 663 -9.80 13.10 20.55
CA ASN A 663 -9.02 11.86 20.53
C ASN A 663 -8.18 11.73 19.25
N ALA A 664 -8.71 12.18 18.10
CA ALA A 664 -7.96 12.24 16.84
C ALA A 664 -6.87 13.33 16.85
N GLU A 665 -7.09 14.43 17.55
CA GLU A 665 -6.18 15.59 17.65
C GLU A 665 -5.09 15.48 18.74
N LEU A 666 -5.03 14.35 19.47
CA LEU A 666 -4.01 14.13 20.50
C LEU A 666 -2.57 14.24 19.97
N ASP A 667 -2.34 13.92 18.70
CA ASP A 667 -1.01 13.99 18.08
C ASP A 667 -0.55 15.42 17.82
N ILE A 668 -1.43 16.30 17.32
CA ILE A 668 -1.11 17.75 17.22
C ILE A 668 -1.00 18.39 18.61
N THR A 669 -1.81 17.93 19.58
CA THR A 669 -1.76 18.40 20.97
C THR A 669 -0.43 18.07 21.66
N LYS A 670 0.10 16.84 21.49
CA LYS A 670 1.24 16.34 22.28
C LYS A 670 2.59 16.45 21.57
N LYS A 671 2.64 16.39 20.24
CA LYS A 671 3.89 16.25 19.47
C LYS A 671 4.34 17.52 18.75
N TRP A 672 3.63 18.65 18.93
CA TRP A 672 3.89 19.91 18.22
C TRP A 672 5.35 20.40 18.31
N VAL A 673 6.04 20.11 19.42
CA VAL A 673 7.44 20.50 19.68
C VAL A 673 8.39 20.00 18.58
N LEU A 674 8.09 18.85 17.96
CA LEU A 674 8.86 18.28 16.84
C LEU A 674 9.02 19.27 15.67
N PHE A 675 8.05 20.16 15.44
CA PHE A 675 8.09 21.11 14.34
C PHE A 675 8.95 22.36 14.61
N LEU A 676 9.28 22.68 15.86
CA LEU A 676 10.20 23.79 16.18
C LEU A 676 11.70 23.40 16.14
N ILE A 677 11.99 22.11 16.06
CA ILE A 677 13.33 21.53 15.95
C ILE A 677 13.85 21.59 14.50
N LEU A 678 12.96 21.86 13.53
CA LEU A 678 13.20 21.93 12.09
C LEU A 678 13.59 23.35 11.60
#